data_AF-A7WPC4-F1
#
_entry.id   AF-A7WPC4-F1
#
_cell.length_a   1.000
_cell.length_b   1.000
_cell.length_c   1.000
_cell.angle_alpha   90.00
_cell.angle_beta   90.00
_cell.angle_gamma   90.00
#
_symmetry.space_group_name_H-M   'P 1'
#
loop_
_entity.id
_entity.type
_entity.pdbx_description
1 polymer ?
#
loop_
_entity_poly.entity_id
_entity_poly.type
_entity_poly.pdbx_seq_one_letter_code
_entity_poly.pdbx_strand_id
1 'polypeptide(L)'
;AYKDCVSRARNEKEKKECEKLLTPEAKKKLEQQVLDCLKNAKTDEERKKCLKNLPKDLQSDILAKESLKAYKDCASQAKTEAEKQECEKLLTPEAKKLLEEEAKESVKAYLDCVSQAKTEAEKQECEKLLTPEAKKKLEEAKKSVRAYLDCVSQAKTEAEKKECEKLLTPEAKKLLENQALDCLKNAKTDEERKECLKDLPKDLQKKVLAKESVRVYLDCVSKAKNEAERKECEKLLTPEARKLLEEAKESVKAYKDCVSRARNEKEKKECEKLLTPEAKKLLEEEAKESVKAYLDCVSQAKTEAEKQECEKLLTPEAKKKLEEAKKSVRAYLDCVSQAKTEAEKKECEKLLTPEAKKLLENQALDCLKNAKTEAEKKRCVKDLPKDLQKKVLAKESVRVYLDCVSKAKNEAERKECEKLLTPEARKLLEEAKESVKAYKDCVSRARNEKEKKECEKLLTPEARKLLEESKKSVKAYLDCVSRAKNEAERKECEKLLTPEARKLLEEAKESVKAYKDCVSRARNEKEKQECEKLLTPEAKKLLENQALDCLKNAKTEAEKKRCVKDLPKDLQKKVLAKESVRVYLDCVSKAKNEAERKECEKLLTPEAKKLLEEAKESLKAYKDCLSQARNETERRACEKLLTPEAKKLLEEAKESLKAYKDCLSQARNETERRACEKLLTPEARKLLEQEVKKSVKAYLDCVSRARNEKEKQECEKLLTPEARKFLEKQRQQKDKAIKDCLKNADPNDR
;
A
#
# COMPACT_ATOMS: atom_id res chain seq x y z
N ALA A 1 -15.67 -54.48 -21.10
CA ALA A 1 -15.43 -54.83 -19.67
C ALA A 1 -16.72 -54.82 -18.84
N TYR A 2 -17.19 -53.68 -18.31
CA TYR A 2 -18.43 -53.64 -17.49
C TYR A 2 -19.66 -54.18 -18.24
N LYS A 3 -19.93 -53.67 -19.45
CA LYS A 3 -21.09 -54.10 -20.27
C LYS A 3 -21.04 -55.60 -20.58
N ASP A 4 -19.86 -56.14 -20.88
CA ASP A 4 -19.67 -57.56 -21.14
C ASP A 4 -19.89 -58.40 -19.87
N CYS A 5 -19.38 -57.95 -18.72
CA CYS A 5 -19.58 -58.60 -17.43
C CYS A 5 -21.07 -58.67 -17.08
N VAL A 6 -21.79 -57.54 -17.16
CA VAL A 6 -23.23 -57.49 -16.86
C VAL A 6 -24.06 -58.30 -17.85
N SER A 7 -23.65 -58.39 -19.13
CA SER A 7 -24.33 -59.23 -20.12
C SER A 7 -24.26 -60.73 -19.82
N ARG A 8 -23.27 -61.16 -19.02
CA ARG A 8 -23.03 -62.56 -18.63
C ARG A 8 -23.52 -62.89 -17.21
N ALA A 9 -23.86 -61.88 -16.41
CA ALA A 9 -24.32 -62.05 -15.03
C ALA A 9 -25.73 -62.65 -14.99
N ARG A 10 -25.90 -63.73 -14.22
CA ARG A 10 -27.16 -64.49 -14.07
C ARG A 10 -27.99 -64.06 -12.86
N ASN A 11 -27.39 -63.36 -11.90
CA ASN A 11 -28.05 -62.89 -10.69
C ASN A 11 -27.57 -61.48 -10.28
N GLU A 12 -28.27 -60.87 -9.32
CA GLU A 12 -28.00 -59.50 -8.88
C GLU A 12 -26.68 -59.36 -8.10
N LYS A 13 -26.16 -60.47 -7.55
CA LYS A 13 -24.88 -60.51 -6.82
C LYS A 13 -23.69 -60.42 -7.79
N GLU A 14 -23.77 -61.12 -8.92
CA GLU A 14 -22.79 -61.04 -10.01
C GLU A 14 -22.78 -59.65 -10.68
N LYS A 15 -23.96 -59.03 -10.86
CA LYS A 15 -24.03 -57.64 -11.36
C LYS A 15 -23.34 -56.65 -10.42
N LYS A 16 -23.50 -56.79 -9.11
CA LYS A 16 -22.79 -55.97 -8.11
C LYS A 16 -21.27 -56.18 -8.13
N GLU A 17 -20.79 -57.37 -8.47
CA GLU A 17 -19.35 -57.56 -8.69
C GLU A 17 -18.85 -56.88 -9.97
N CYS A 18 -19.65 -56.89 -11.05
CA CYS A 18 -19.34 -56.16 -12.27
C CYS A 18 -19.22 -54.65 -12.02
N GLU A 19 -20.00 -54.06 -11.10
CA GLU A 19 -19.94 -52.65 -10.74
C GLU A 19 -18.55 -52.19 -10.25
N LYS A 20 -17.73 -53.10 -9.69
CA LYS A 20 -16.35 -52.79 -9.28
C LYS A 20 -15.43 -52.46 -10.47
N LEU A 21 -15.83 -52.82 -11.69
CA LEU A 21 -15.11 -52.51 -12.93
C LEU A 21 -15.39 -51.08 -13.44
N LEU A 22 -16.32 -50.33 -12.82
CA LEU A 22 -16.66 -48.97 -13.23
C LEU A 22 -15.83 -47.93 -12.49
N THR A 23 -14.90 -47.27 -13.20
CA THR A 23 -14.24 -46.05 -12.73
C THR A 23 -15.24 -44.87 -12.71
N PRO A 24 -14.97 -43.79 -11.94
CA PRO A 24 -15.83 -42.59 -11.95
C PRO A 24 -16.03 -41.98 -13.34
N GLU A 25 -15.00 -42.00 -14.18
CA GLU A 25 -15.05 -41.52 -15.56
C GLU A 25 -15.89 -42.44 -16.46
N ALA A 26 -15.82 -43.76 -16.26
CA ALA A 26 -16.64 -44.73 -16.96
C ALA A 26 -18.13 -44.60 -16.56
N LYS A 27 -18.42 -44.35 -15.27
CA LYS A 27 -19.79 -44.06 -14.81
C LYS A 27 -20.36 -42.82 -15.50
N LYS A 28 -19.62 -41.71 -15.57
CA LYS A 28 -20.05 -40.50 -16.30
C LYS A 28 -20.32 -40.75 -17.79
N LYS A 29 -19.45 -41.51 -18.46
CA LYS A 29 -19.66 -41.87 -19.89
C LYS A 29 -20.90 -42.75 -20.07
N LEU A 30 -21.12 -43.71 -19.17
CA LEU A 30 -22.28 -44.58 -19.19
C LEU A 30 -23.58 -43.80 -18.94
N GLU A 31 -23.56 -42.88 -17.97
CA GLU A 31 -24.66 -41.94 -17.68
C GLU A 31 -25.03 -41.10 -18.91
N GLN A 32 -24.04 -40.49 -19.58
CA GLN A 32 -24.25 -39.69 -20.79
C GLN A 32 -24.89 -40.50 -21.92
N GLN A 33 -24.41 -41.74 -22.14
CA GLN A 33 -24.97 -42.65 -23.16
C GLN A 33 -26.43 -43.01 -22.88
N VAL A 34 -26.78 -43.19 -21.61
CA VAL A 34 -28.15 -43.50 -21.20
C VAL A 34 -29.05 -42.29 -21.33
N LEU A 35 -28.59 -41.10 -20.96
CA LEU A 35 -29.33 -39.85 -21.16
C LEU A 35 -29.61 -39.59 -22.65
N ASP A 36 -28.65 -39.88 -23.53
CA ASP A 36 -28.86 -39.75 -24.99
C ASP A 36 -29.78 -40.85 -25.55
N CYS A 37 -29.78 -42.05 -24.97
CA CYS A 37 -30.77 -43.08 -25.28
C CYS A 37 -32.20 -42.66 -24.85
N LEU A 38 -32.34 -42.15 -23.62
CA LEU A 38 -33.63 -41.72 -23.06
C LEU A 38 -34.25 -40.53 -23.81
N LYS A 39 -33.44 -39.60 -24.33
CA LYS A 39 -33.92 -38.50 -25.19
C LYS A 39 -34.60 -38.99 -26.48
N ASN A 40 -34.18 -40.15 -26.99
CA ASN A 40 -34.68 -40.71 -28.24
C ASN A 40 -35.80 -41.75 -28.01
N ALA A 41 -36.02 -42.18 -26.76
CA ALA A 41 -37.06 -43.13 -26.40
C ALA A 41 -38.44 -42.45 -26.37
N LYS A 42 -39.39 -42.99 -27.14
CA LYS A 42 -40.77 -42.47 -27.27
C LYS A 42 -41.77 -43.25 -26.43
N THR A 43 -41.39 -44.42 -25.92
CA THR A 43 -42.25 -45.31 -25.13
C THR A 43 -41.58 -45.74 -23.82
N ASP A 44 -42.38 -46.13 -22.83
CA ASP A 44 -41.87 -46.64 -21.55
C ASP A 44 -41.04 -47.92 -21.72
N GLU A 45 -41.33 -48.75 -22.71
CA GLU A 45 -40.56 -49.95 -23.01
C GLU A 45 -39.17 -49.64 -23.61
N GLU A 46 -39.06 -48.58 -24.42
CA GLU A 46 -37.76 -48.08 -24.89
C GLU A 46 -36.96 -47.45 -23.74
N ARG A 47 -37.62 -46.72 -22.83
CA ARG A 47 -36.99 -46.17 -21.63
C ARG A 47 -36.45 -47.26 -20.72
N LYS A 48 -37.21 -48.33 -20.48
CA LYS A 48 -36.74 -49.51 -19.72
C LYS A 48 -35.55 -50.20 -20.38
N LYS A 49 -35.50 -50.25 -21.72
CA LYS A 49 -34.33 -50.78 -22.45
C LYS A 49 -33.09 -49.90 -22.26
N CYS A 50 -33.23 -48.57 -22.29
CA CYS A 50 -32.12 -47.64 -22.05
C CYS A 50 -31.56 -47.77 -20.63
N LEU A 51 -32.41 -48.06 -19.64
CA LEU A 51 -32.00 -48.20 -18.24
C LEU A 51 -31.48 -49.62 -17.91
N LYS A 52 -31.69 -50.59 -18.79
CA LYS A 52 -31.30 -51.99 -18.57
C LYS A 52 -29.78 -52.12 -18.35
N ASN A 53 -29.37 -53.00 -17.45
CA ASN A 53 -27.96 -53.32 -17.15
C ASN A 53 -27.13 -52.19 -16.49
N LEU A 54 -27.80 -51.18 -15.91
CA LEU A 54 -27.17 -50.14 -15.11
C LEU A 54 -27.17 -50.50 -13.61
N PRO A 55 -26.20 -49.98 -12.83
CA PRO A 55 -26.24 -50.02 -11.37
C PRO A 55 -27.51 -49.34 -10.86
N LYS A 56 -28.15 -49.87 -9.81
CA LYS A 56 -29.41 -49.31 -9.27
C LYS A 56 -29.26 -47.85 -8.84
N ASP A 57 -28.15 -47.55 -8.18
CA ASP A 57 -27.80 -46.20 -7.73
C ASP A 57 -27.67 -45.23 -8.93
N LEU A 58 -27.06 -45.69 -10.02
CA LEU A 58 -26.89 -44.90 -11.24
C LEU A 58 -28.23 -44.73 -11.99
N GLN A 59 -29.11 -45.73 -11.98
CA GLN A 59 -30.46 -45.60 -12.53
C GLN A 59 -31.28 -44.55 -11.79
N SER A 60 -31.25 -44.59 -10.46
CA SER A 60 -31.92 -43.61 -9.60
C SER A 60 -31.41 -42.19 -9.86
N ASP A 61 -30.08 -42.01 -9.98
CA ASP A 61 -29.48 -40.71 -10.28
C ASP A 61 -29.88 -40.18 -11.68
N ILE A 62 -29.91 -41.04 -12.70
CA ILE A 62 -30.30 -40.67 -14.07
C ILE A 62 -31.78 -40.26 -14.12
N LEU A 63 -32.66 -41.04 -13.48
CA LEU A 63 -34.09 -40.75 -13.41
C LEU A 63 -34.37 -39.45 -12.64
N ALA A 64 -33.61 -39.19 -11.56
CA ALA A 64 -33.71 -37.95 -10.80
C ALA A 64 -33.27 -36.74 -11.63
N LYS A 65 -32.18 -36.84 -12.40
CA LYS A 65 -31.72 -35.79 -13.32
C LYS A 65 -32.70 -35.53 -14.47
N GLU A 66 -33.34 -36.56 -15.00
CA GLU A 66 -34.33 -36.43 -16.06
C GLU A 66 -35.62 -35.75 -15.56
N SER A 67 -36.11 -36.18 -14.39
CA SER A 67 -37.24 -35.56 -13.68
C SER A 67 -36.97 -34.08 -13.34
N LEU A 68 -35.75 -33.77 -12.90
CA LEU A 68 -35.31 -32.40 -12.62
C LEU A 68 -35.20 -31.54 -13.88
N LYS A 69 -34.80 -32.13 -15.01
CA LYS A 69 -34.81 -31.46 -16.32
C LYS A 69 -36.25 -31.14 -16.76
N ALA A 70 -37.16 -32.11 -16.69
CA ALA A 70 -38.57 -31.91 -17.03
C ALA A 70 -39.22 -30.82 -16.16
N TYR A 71 -38.88 -30.79 -14.87
CA TYR A 71 -39.29 -29.70 -13.97
C TYR A 71 -38.75 -28.34 -14.43
N LYS A 72 -37.45 -28.21 -14.73
CA LYS A 72 -36.86 -26.93 -15.18
C LYS A 72 -37.46 -26.45 -16.49
N ASP A 73 -37.71 -27.36 -17.43
CA ASP A 73 -38.35 -27.04 -18.70
C ASP A 73 -39.79 -26.53 -18.48
N CYS A 74 -40.57 -27.20 -17.62
CA CYS A 74 -41.92 -26.77 -17.23
C CYS A 74 -41.91 -25.42 -16.47
N ALA A 75 -41.06 -25.28 -15.46
CA ALA A 75 -40.97 -24.10 -14.61
C ALA A 75 -40.49 -22.86 -15.37
N SER A 76 -39.70 -23.03 -16.43
CA SER A 76 -39.28 -21.93 -17.31
C SER A 76 -40.42 -21.34 -18.16
N GLN A 77 -41.49 -22.13 -18.38
CA GLN A 77 -42.67 -21.72 -19.16
C GLN A 77 -43.83 -21.25 -18.26
N ALA A 78 -43.80 -21.62 -16.97
CA ALA A 78 -44.80 -21.23 -15.99
C ALA A 78 -44.76 -19.73 -15.67
N LYS A 79 -45.91 -19.05 -15.75
CA LYS A 79 -46.05 -17.61 -15.50
C LYS A 79 -46.58 -17.30 -14.10
N THR A 80 -47.21 -18.28 -13.45
CA THR A 80 -47.82 -18.15 -12.12
C THR A 80 -47.23 -19.14 -11.12
N GLU A 81 -47.35 -18.85 -9.83
CA GLU A 81 -46.90 -19.75 -8.76
C GLU A 81 -47.72 -21.05 -8.73
N ALA A 82 -48.98 -21.01 -9.15
CA ALA A 82 -49.85 -22.19 -9.28
C ALA A 82 -49.34 -23.14 -10.37
N GLU A 83 -48.97 -22.63 -11.55
CA GLU A 83 -48.37 -23.43 -12.63
C GLU A 83 -47.03 -24.03 -12.20
N LYS A 84 -46.23 -23.32 -11.41
CA LYS A 84 -44.97 -23.86 -10.86
C LYS A 84 -45.20 -24.98 -9.85
N GLN A 85 -46.25 -24.89 -9.03
CA GLN A 85 -46.65 -25.98 -8.12
C GLN A 85 -47.12 -27.21 -8.89
N GLU A 86 -47.74 -27.04 -10.06
CA GLU A 86 -48.04 -28.17 -10.95
C GLU A 86 -46.77 -28.79 -11.54
N CYS A 87 -45.78 -27.98 -11.93
CA CYS A 87 -44.48 -28.50 -12.36
C CYS A 87 -43.78 -29.29 -11.23
N GLU A 88 -43.91 -28.90 -9.96
CA GLU A 88 -43.33 -29.63 -8.81
C GLU A 88 -43.88 -31.08 -8.67
N LYS A 89 -45.01 -31.40 -9.29
CA LYS A 89 -45.55 -32.78 -9.35
C LYS A 89 -44.74 -33.69 -10.29
N LEU A 90 -43.95 -33.12 -11.21
CA LEU A 90 -43.04 -33.85 -12.10
C LEU A 90 -41.76 -34.35 -11.40
N LEU A 91 -41.49 -33.82 -10.19
CA LEU A 91 -40.28 -34.15 -9.43
C LEU A 91 -40.46 -35.43 -8.59
N THR A 92 -39.56 -36.39 -8.79
CA THR A 92 -39.37 -37.52 -7.87
C THR A 92 -38.78 -37.05 -6.54
N PRO A 93 -38.93 -37.80 -5.43
CA PRO A 93 -38.32 -37.45 -4.14
C PRO A 93 -36.80 -37.21 -4.23
N GLU A 94 -36.10 -38.01 -5.02
CA GLU A 94 -34.66 -37.86 -5.30
C GLU A 94 -34.36 -36.59 -6.11
N ALA A 95 -35.18 -36.27 -7.12
CA ALA A 95 -35.06 -35.03 -7.89
C ALA A 95 -35.33 -33.78 -7.03
N LYS A 96 -36.30 -33.83 -6.10
CA LYS A 96 -36.56 -32.73 -5.16
C LYS A 96 -35.34 -32.45 -4.28
N LYS A 97 -34.66 -33.49 -3.78
CA LYS A 97 -33.42 -33.33 -3.01
C LYS A 97 -32.31 -32.70 -3.83
N LEU A 98 -32.11 -33.14 -5.08
CA LEU A 98 -31.11 -32.55 -5.97
C LEU A 98 -31.40 -31.07 -6.28
N LEU A 99 -32.66 -30.73 -6.53
CA LEU A 99 -33.09 -29.36 -6.79
C LEU A 99 -32.89 -28.47 -5.54
N GLU A 100 -33.18 -29.02 -4.37
CA GLU A 100 -32.97 -28.33 -3.10
C GLU A 100 -31.48 -28.07 -2.83
N GLU A 101 -30.59 -29.04 -3.08
CA GLU A 101 -29.14 -28.84 -2.95
C GLU A 101 -28.60 -27.83 -3.98
N GLU A 102 -29.07 -27.85 -5.23
CA GLU A 102 -28.71 -26.84 -6.24
C GLU A 102 -29.17 -25.43 -5.81
N ALA A 103 -30.36 -25.31 -5.22
CA ALA A 103 -30.85 -24.06 -4.67
C ALA A 103 -30.01 -23.57 -3.47
N LYS A 104 -29.61 -24.47 -2.56
CA LYS A 104 -28.72 -24.14 -1.43
C LYS A 104 -27.34 -23.69 -1.90
N GLU A 105 -26.76 -24.36 -2.90
CA GLU A 105 -25.48 -23.95 -3.51
C GLU A 105 -25.60 -22.57 -4.18
N SER A 106 -26.69 -22.31 -4.90
CA SER A 106 -26.97 -21.01 -5.52
C SER A 106 -27.14 -19.90 -4.48
N VAL A 107 -27.89 -20.14 -3.39
CA VAL A 107 -28.01 -19.18 -2.27
C VAL A 107 -26.66 -18.93 -1.61
N LYS A 108 -25.86 -19.98 -1.40
CA LYS A 108 -24.50 -19.84 -0.85
C LYS A 108 -23.60 -18.99 -1.76
N ALA A 109 -23.62 -19.26 -3.07
CA ALA A 109 -22.86 -18.48 -4.05
C ALA A 109 -23.28 -17.00 -4.08
N TYR A 110 -24.60 -16.73 -3.98
CA TYR A 110 -25.13 -15.39 -3.86
C TYR A 110 -24.63 -14.68 -2.59
N LEU A 111 -24.74 -15.32 -1.42
CA LEU A 111 -24.30 -14.75 -0.14
C LEU A 111 -22.78 -14.50 -0.11
N ASP A 112 -21.99 -15.40 -0.70
CA ASP A 112 -20.54 -15.25 -0.83
C ASP A 112 -20.19 -14.10 -1.79
N CYS A 113 -20.94 -13.91 -2.89
CA CYS A 113 -20.81 -12.79 -3.83
C CYS A 113 -21.15 -11.45 -3.16
N VAL A 114 -22.30 -11.35 -2.48
CA VAL A 114 -22.74 -10.13 -1.79
C VAL A 114 -21.74 -9.71 -0.70
N SER A 115 -21.13 -10.66 0.00
CA SER A 115 -20.09 -10.37 1.02
C SER A 115 -18.80 -9.74 0.46
N GLN A 116 -18.62 -9.79 -0.87
CA GLN A 116 -17.46 -9.26 -1.58
C GLN A 116 -17.79 -7.97 -2.34
N ALA A 117 -19.06 -7.72 -2.64
CA ALA A 117 -19.51 -6.53 -3.36
C ALA A 117 -19.19 -5.24 -2.58
N LYS A 118 -18.60 -4.27 -3.28
CA LYS A 118 -18.23 -2.95 -2.75
C LYS A 118 -19.29 -1.91 -3.08
N THR A 119 -20.05 -2.12 -4.15
CA THR A 119 -21.08 -1.22 -4.67
C THR A 119 -22.44 -1.89 -4.79
N GLU A 120 -23.50 -1.09 -4.83
CA GLU A 120 -24.87 -1.58 -5.04
C GLU A 120 -25.03 -2.24 -6.43
N ALA A 121 -24.33 -1.73 -7.43
CA ALA A 121 -24.32 -2.31 -8.78
C ALA A 121 -23.76 -3.74 -8.79
N GLU A 122 -22.66 -3.99 -8.06
CA GLU A 122 -22.10 -5.35 -7.93
C GLU A 122 -23.05 -6.29 -7.15
N LYS A 123 -23.77 -5.78 -6.14
CA LYS A 123 -24.79 -6.56 -5.42
C LYS A 123 -25.95 -6.97 -6.34
N GLN A 124 -26.39 -6.07 -7.22
CA GLN A 124 -27.40 -6.38 -8.25
C GLN A 124 -26.89 -7.40 -9.27
N GLU A 125 -25.60 -7.38 -9.60
CA GLU A 125 -25.02 -8.46 -10.42
C GLU A 125 -25.01 -9.81 -9.73
N CYS A 126 -24.79 -9.86 -8.41
CA CYS A 126 -24.89 -11.09 -7.63
C CYS A 126 -26.30 -11.70 -7.70
N GLU A 127 -27.37 -10.90 -7.79
CA GLU A 127 -28.74 -11.41 -7.90
C GLU A 127 -28.99 -12.23 -9.17
N LYS A 128 -28.17 -12.04 -10.21
CA LYS A 128 -28.23 -12.85 -11.44
C LYS A 128 -27.79 -14.31 -11.22
N LEU A 129 -27.13 -14.61 -10.09
CA LEU A 129 -26.72 -15.96 -9.70
C LEU A 129 -27.87 -16.80 -9.11
N LEU A 130 -28.98 -16.16 -8.73
CA LEU A 130 -30.10 -16.81 -8.07
C LEU A 130 -31.08 -17.40 -9.07
N THR A 131 -31.28 -18.72 -9.01
CA THR A 131 -32.42 -19.39 -9.66
C THR A 131 -33.73 -19.03 -8.95
N PRO A 132 -34.91 -19.20 -9.59
CA PRO A 132 -36.20 -19.00 -8.93
C PRO A 132 -36.34 -19.79 -7.62
N GLU A 133 -35.84 -21.01 -7.59
CA GLU A 133 -35.86 -21.89 -6.42
C GLU A 133 -34.91 -21.40 -5.33
N ALA A 134 -33.73 -20.88 -5.72
CA ALA A 134 -32.80 -20.23 -4.79
C ALA A 134 -33.39 -18.96 -4.18
N LYS A 135 -34.17 -18.17 -4.93
CA LYS A 135 -34.90 -17.00 -4.38
C LYS A 135 -35.92 -17.42 -3.32
N LYS A 136 -36.67 -18.50 -3.56
CA LYS A 136 -37.62 -19.06 -2.57
C LYS A 136 -36.90 -19.49 -1.30
N LYS A 137 -35.76 -20.18 -1.41
CA LYS A 137 -34.91 -20.55 -0.26
C LYS A 137 -34.29 -19.36 0.46
N LEU A 138 -33.89 -18.32 -0.27
CA LEU A 138 -33.39 -17.08 0.33
C LEU A 138 -34.49 -16.34 1.11
N GLU A 139 -35.73 -16.34 0.61
CA GLU A 139 -36.89 -15.81 1.35
C GLU A 139 -37.23 -16.65 2.59
N GLU A 140 -37.11 -17.97 2.53
CA GLU A 140 -37.23 -18.85 3.70
C GLU A 140 -36.17 -18.53 4.76
N ALA A 141 -34.91 -18.32 4.35
CA ALA A 141 -33.83 -17.89 5.23
C ALA A 141 -34.11 -16.50 5.84
N LYS A 142 -34.64 -15.54 5.07
CA LYS A 142 -35.07 -14.22 5.59
C LYS A 142 -36.17 -14.36 6.64
N LYS A 143 -37.16 -15.22 6.42
CA LYS A 143 -38.23 -15.51 7.39
C LYS A 143 -37.68 -16.12 8.67
N SER A 144 -36.75 -17.07 8.56
CA SER A 144 -36.04 -17.67 9.70
C SER A 144 -35.25 -16.63 10.50
N VAL A 145 -34.55 -15.69 9.83
CA VAL A 145 -33.88 -14.57 10.50
C VAL A 145 -34.86 -13.66 11.24
N ARG A 146 -36.00 -13.31 10.61
CA ARG A 146 -37.03 -12.49 11.27
C ARG A 146 -37.60 -13.17 12.51
N ALA A 147 -37.98 -14.43 12.41
CA ALA A 147 -38.47 -15.21 13.54
C ALA A 147 -37.45 -15.31 14.69
N TYR A 148 -36.16 -15.44 14.35
CA TYR A 148 -35.08 -15.40 15.33
C TYR A 148 -34.98 -14.02 16.03
N LEU A 149 -34.98 -12.92 15.27
CA LEU A 149 -34.90 -11.57 15.83
C LEU A 149 -36.11 -11.25 16.71
N ASP A 150 -37.31 -11.65 16.30
CA ASP A 150 -38.53 -11.50 17.08
C ASP A 150 -38.43 -12.28 18.41
N CYS A 151 -37.94 -13.53 18.37
CA CYS A 151 -37.69 -14.34 19.55
C CYS A 151 -36.64 -13.73 20.49
N VAL A 152 -35.50 -13.28 19.95
CA VAL A 152 -34.40 -12.68 20.73
C VAL A 152 -34.81 -11.36 21.37
N SER A 153 -35.68 -10.58 20.71
CA SER A 153 -36.20 -9.32 21.25
C SER A 153 -37.05 -9.53 22.51
N GLN A 154 -37.66 -10.71 22.65
CA GLN A 154 -38.53 -11.08 23.78
C GLN A 154 -37.79 -11.89 24.86
N ALA A 155 -36.64 -12.48 24.53
CA ALA A 155 -35.84 -13.29 25.44
C ALA A 155 -35.18 -12.43 26.53
N LYS A 156 -35.35 -12.82 27.80
CA LYS A 156 -34.80 -12.12 28.98
C LYS A 156 -33.54 -12.78 29.52
N THR A 157 -33.32 -14.05 29.18
CA THR A 157 -32.18 -14.85 29.66
C THR A 157 -31.34 -15.40 28.51
N GLU A 158 -30.08 -15.73 28.80
CA GLU A 158 -29.17 -16.32 27.82
C GLU A 158 -29.60 -17.72 27.38
N ALA A 159 -30.34 -18.45 28.22
CA ALA A 159 -30.90 -19.75 27.90
C ALA A 159 -32.03 -19.64 26.86
N GLU A 160 -32.93 -18.66 27.02
CA GLU A 160 -33.98 -18.37 26.04
C GLU A 160 -33.40 -17.92 24.69
N LYS A 161 -32.33 -17.10 24.70
CA LYS A 161 -31.63 -16.72 23.47
C LYS A 161 -31.04 -17.93 22.74
N LYS A 162 -30.46 -18.88 23.47
CA LYS A 162 -29.97 -20.15 22.89
C LYS A 162 -31.08 -21.01 22.32
N GLU A 163 -32.29 -20.96 22.88
CA GLU A 163 -33.45 -21.63 22.25
C GLU A 163 -33.85 -20.95 20.95
N CYS A 164 -33.84 -19.62 20.89
CA CYS A 164 -34.09 -18.88 19.65
C CYS A 164 -33.10 -19.26 18.53
N GLU A 165 -31.84 -19.56 18.85
CA GLU A 165 -30.85 -20.01 17.86
C GLU A 165 -31.25 -21.27 17.09
N LYS A 166 -32.15 -22.12 17.64
CA LYS A 166 -32.70 -23.30 16.95
C LYS A 166 -33.59 -22.93 15.77
N LEU A 167 -34.11 -21.70 15.73
CA LEU A 167 -34.92 -21.18 14.62
C LEU A 167 -34.08 -20.82 13.39
N LEU A 168 -32.76 -20.68 13.55
CA LEU A 168 -31.86 -20.29 12.47
C LEU A 168 -31.37 -21.51 11.67
N THR A 169 -31.76 -21.59 10.40
CA THR A 169 -31.15 -22.52 9.43
C THR A 169 -29.70 -22.11 9.12
N PRO A 170 -28.85 -23.01 8.58
CA PRO A 170 -27.49 -22.66 8.18
C PRO A 170 -27.42 -21.46 7.21
N GLU A 171 -28.36 -21.37 6.27
CA GLU A 171 -28.50 -20.26 5.33
C GLU A 171 -28.91 -18.97 6.05
N ALA A 172 -29.85 -19.04 7.02
CA ALA A 172 -30.26 -17.92 7.84
C ALA A 172 -29.11 -17.39 8.72
N LYS A 173 -28.28 -18.27 9.29
CA LYS A 173 -27.08 -17.87 10.05
C LYS A 173 -26.09 -17.10 9.16
N LYS A 174 -25.85 -17.55 7.93
CA LYS A 174 -25.01 -16.82 6.97
C LYS A 174 -25.61 -15.49 6.54
N LEU A 175 -26.92 -15.44 6.34
CA LEU A 175 -27.61 -14.19 6.00
C LEU A 175 -27.48 -13.17 7.15
N LEU A 176 -27.68 -13.60 8.40
CA LEU A 176 -27.53 -12.78 9.59
C LEU A 176 -26.07 -12.33 9.80
N GLU A 177 -25.09 -13.21 9.53
CA GLU A 177 -23.66 -12.88 9.51
C GLU A 177 -23.36 -11.73 8.52
N ASN A 178 -23.89 -11.81 7.29
CA ASN A 178 -23.70 -10.78 6.28
C ASN A 178 -24.38 -9.45 6.65
N GLN A 179 -25.59 -9.50 7.20
CA GLN A 179 -26.30 -8.30 7.68
C GLN A 179 -25.51 -7.57 8.78
N ALA A 180 -24.93 -8.33 9.71
CA ALA A 180 -24.10 -7.78 10.78
C ALA A 180 -22.81 -7.15 10.25
N LEU A 181 -22.15 -7.79 9.27
CA LEU A 181 -20.96 -7.23 8.62
C LEU A 181 -21.26 -5.95 7.85
N ASP A 182 -22.39 -5.89 7.14
CA ASP A 182 -22.84 -4.67 6.44
C ASP A 182 -23.19 -3.54 7.42
N CYS A 183 -23.83 -3.86 8.56
CA CYS A 183 -24.07 -2.90 9.64
C CYS A 183 -22.76 -2.34 10.19
N LEU A 184 -21.80 -3.22 10.54
CA LEU A 184 -20.49 -2.83 11.07
C LEU A 184 -19.66 -1.99 10.08
N LYS A 185 -19.82 -2.24 8.77
CA LYS A 185 -19.18 -1.45 7.71
C LYS A 185 -19.63 0.02 7.73
N ASN A 186 -20.89 0.27 8.10
CA ASN A 186 -21.48 1.60 8.09
C ASN A 186 -21.44 2.30 9.46
N ALA A 187 -21.19 1.56 10.54
CA ALA A 187 -21.08 2.08 11.89
C ALA A 187 -19.85 2.99 12.07
N LYS A 188 -20.10 4.21 12.57
CA LYS A 188 -19.13 5.27 12.85
C LYS A 188 -18.74 5.34 14.32
N THR A 189 -19.59 4.85 15.23
CA THR A 189 -19.36 4.89 16.69
C THR A 189 -19.30 3.50 17.29
N ASP A 190 -18.71 3.39 18.49
CA ASP A 190 -18.68 2.13 19.25
C ASP A 190 -20.08 1.69 19.70
N GLU A 191 -20.99 2.64 19.95
CA GLU A 191 -22.40 2.38 20.24
C GLU A 191 -23.13 1.76 19.04
N GLU A 192 -22.98 2.31 17.83
CA GLU A 192 -23.55 1.72 16.61
C GLU A 192 -22.98 0.32 16.35
N ARG A 193 -21.68 0.09 16.64
CA ARG A 193 -21.06 -1.23 16.53
C ARG A 193 -21.64 -2.24 17.51
N LYS A 194 -21.91 -1.83 18.76
CA LYS A 194 -22.57 -2.67 19.77
C LYS A 194 -23.99 -3.02 19.33
N GLU A 195 -24.70 -2.07 18.73
CA GLU A 195 -26.05 -2.28 18.20
C GLU A 195 -26.06 -3.32 17.09
N CYS A 196 -25.11 -3.26 16.14
CA CYS A 196 -24.95 -4.27 15.09
C CYS A 196 -24.71 -5.70 15.59
N LEU A 197 -24.24 -5.87 16.84
CA LEU A 197 -23.87 -7.17 17.42
C LEU A 197 -24.86 -7.69 18.45
N LYS A 198 -25.73 -6.82 18.98
CA LYS A 198 -26.57 -7.07 20.17
C LYS A 198 -27.42 -8.33 20.08
N ASP A 199 -28.00 -8.57 18.90
CA ASP A 199 -28.96 -9.65 18.68
C ASP A 199 -28.35 -10.89 18.02
N LEU A 200 -27.03 -10.92 17.80
CA LEU A 200 -26.37 -12.09 17.21
C LEU A 200 -26.10 -13.20 18.23
N PRO A 201 -26.12 -14.48 17.80
CA PRO A 201 -25.59 -15.60 18.59
C PRO A 201 -24.14 -15.35 19.01
N LYS A 202 -23.73 -15.75 20.22
CA LYS A 202 -22.37 -15.48 20.74
C LYS A 202 -21.25 -16.00 19.85
N ASP A 203 -21.41 -17.20 19.29
CA ASP A 203 -20.42 -17.77 18.38
C ASP A 203 -20.38 -17.01 17.04
N LEU A 204 -21.54 -16.52 16.58
CA LEU A 204 -21.65 -15.71 15.37
C LEU A 204 -21.04 -14.31 15.59
N GLN A 205 -21.23 -13.69 16.76
CA GLN A 205 -20.60 -12.42 17.13
C GLN A 205 -19.07 -12.50 17.05
N LYS A 206 -18.47 -13.53 17.66
CA LYS A 206 -17.01 -13.75 17.61
C LYS A 206 -16.52 -13.89 16.18
N LYS A 207 -17.25 -14.65 15.36
CA LYS A 207 -16.93 -14.86 13.94
C LYS A 207 -17.03 -13.57 13.12
N VAL A 208 -18.09 -12.79 13.29
CA VAL A 208 -18.31 -11.49 12.63
C VAL A 208 -17.22 -10.50 13.02
N LEU A 209 -16.88 -10.40 14.31
CA LEU A 209 -15.80 -9.53 14.80
C LEU A 209 -14.44 -9.92 14.23
N ALA A 210 -14.15 -11.22 14.15
CA ALA A 210 -12.89 -11.70 13.58
C ALA A 210 -12.79 -11.41 12.08
N LYS A 211 -13.88 -11.61 11.32
CA LYS A 211 -13.95 -11.24 9.89
C LYS A 211 -13.83 -9.74 9.65
N GLU A 212 -14.47 -8.94 10.49
CA GLU A 212 -14.37 -7.48 10.41
C GLU A 212 -12.95 -7.00 10.72
N SER A 213 -12.29 -7.59 11.72
CA SER A 213 -10.89 -7.31 12.04
C SER A 213 -9.95 -7.70 10.89
N VAL A 214 -10.16 -8.85 10.23
CA VAL A 214 -9.42 -9.23 9.01
C VAL A 214 -9.67 -8.23 7.87
N ARG A 215 -10.91 -7.76 7.67
CA ARG A 215 -11.25 -6.75 6.66
C ARG A 215 -10.50 -5.44 6.92
N VAL A 216 -10.54 -4.95 8.15
CA VAL A 216 -9.83 -3.72 8.57
C VAL A 216 -8.31 -3.87 8.39
N TYR A 217 -7.76 -5.04 8.70
CA TYR A 217 -6.37 -5.36 8.44
C TYR A 217 -6.03 -5.30 6.94
N LEU A 218 -6.83 -5.94 6.07
CA LEU A 218 -6.64 -5.89 4.62
C LEU A 218 -6.74 -4.45 4.07
N ASP A 219 -7.71 -3.67 4.56
CA ASP A 219 -7.86 -2.26 4.22
C ASP A 219 -6.67 -1.40 4.69
N CYS A 220 -6.02 -1.79 5.78
CA CYS A 220 -4.80 -1.15 6.28
C CYS A 220 -3.58 -1.56 5.45
N VAL A 221 -3.42 -2.85 5.15
CA VAL A 221 -2.30 -3.39 4.36
C VAL A 221 -2.31 -2.86 2.94
N SER A 222 -3.47 -2.78 2.29
CA SER A 222 -3.62 -2.19 0.94
C SER A 222 -3.12 -0.73 0.87
N LYS A 223 -3.15 -0.02 2.00
CA LYS A 223 -2.67 1.37 2.14
C LYS A 223 -1.22 1.46 2.62
N ALA A 224 -0.67 0.38 3.16
CA ALA A 224 0.69 0.34 3.68
C ALA A 224 1.70 0.41 2.53
N LYS A 225 2.66 1.34 2.65
CA LYS A 225 3.72 1.56 1.66
C LYS A 225 5.00 0.78 1.97
N ASN A 226 5.14 0.29 3.19
CA ASN A 226 6.32 -0.44 3.65
C ASN A 226 5.95 -1.53 4.67
N GLU A 227 6.93 -2.39 4.98
CA GLU A 227 6.74 -3.53 5.87
C GLU A 227 6.49 -3.10 7.33
N ALA A 228 6.99 -1.94 7.75
CA ALA A 228 6.75 -1.39 9.09
C ALA A 228 5.28 -1.00 9.28
N GLU A 229 4.66 -0.35 8.29
CA GLU A 229 3.24 -0.02 8.28
C GLU A 229 2.37 -1.29 8.25
N ARG A 230 2.80 -2.34 7.53
CA ARG A 230 2.11 -3.65 7.58
C ARG A 230 2.17 -4.29 8.96
N LYS A 231 3.31 -4.22 9.64
CA LYS A 231 3.47 -4.68 11.02
C LYS A 231 2.63 -3.85 12.01
N GLU A 232 2.39 -2.57 11.72
CA GLU A 232 1.41 -1.79 12.48
C GLU A 232 -0.03 -2.23 12.19
N CYS A 233 -0.38 -2.57 10.95
CA CYS A 233 -1.67 -3.14 10.61
C CYS A 233 -1.93 -4.47 11.35
N GLU A 234 -0.91 -5.32 11.53
CA GLU A 234 -1.04 -6.57 12.29
C GLU A 234 -1.45 -6.34 13.76
N LYS A 235 -1.14 -5.17 14.34
CA LYS A 235 -1.57 -4.82 15.71
C LYS A 235 -3.08 -4.60 15.81
N LEU A 236 -3.78 -4.41 14.69
CA LEU A 236 -5.24 -4.26 14.63
C LEU A 236 -5.98 -5.61 14.68
N LEU A 237 -5.26 -6.72 14.50
CA LEU A 237 -5.84 -8.06 14.49
C LEU A 237 -6.06 -8.59 15.92
N THR A 238 -7.29 -9.02 16.19
CA THR A 238 -7.59 -9.85 17.38
C THR A 238 -6.93 -11.24 17.24
N PRO A 239 -6.72 -11.98 18.34
CA PRO A 239 -6.18 -13.34 18.28
C PRO A 239 -6.98 -14.27 17.36
N GLU A 240 -8.31 -14.17 17.37
CA GLU A 240 -9.21 -14.91 16.49
C GLU A 240 -9.06 -14.49 15.02
N ALA A 241 -8.91 -13.19 14.75
CA ALA A 241 -8.68 -12.68 13.40
C ALA A 241 -7.32 -13.13 12.83
N ARG A 242 -6.30 -13.26 13.68
CA ARG A 242 -4.99 -13.83 13.28
C ARG A 242 -5.11 -15.29 12.84
N LYS A 243 -5.90 -16.10 13.56
CA LYS A 243 -6.16 -17.50 13.17
C LYS A 243 -6.88 -17.58 11.83
N LEU A 244 -7.96 -16.80 11.64
CA LEU A 244 -8.66 -16.73 10.35
C LEU A 244 -7.76 -16.26 9.21
N LEU A 245 -6.86 -15.30 9.48
CA LEU A 245 -5.91 -14.82 8.48
C LEU A 245 -4.89 -15.91 8.09
N GLU A 246 -4.40 -16.69 9.05
CA GLU A 246 -3.50 -17.82 8.76
C GLU A 246 -4.22 -18.93 7.97
N GLU A 247 -5.45 -19.30 8.36
CA GLU A 247 -6.28 -20.24 7.58
C GLU A 247 -6.48 -19.76 6.13
N ALA A 248 -6.71 -18.46 5.96
CA ALA A 248 -6.86 -17.86 4.64
C ALA A 248 -5.54 -17.87 3.85
N LYS A 249 -4.38 -17.66 4.48
CA LYS A 249 -3.06 -17.81 3.84
C LYS A 249 -2.78 -19.26 3.42
N GLU A 250 -3.14 -20.23 4.24
CA GLU A 250 -3.03 -21.65 3.91
C GLU A 250 -3.93 -22.02 2.73
N SER A 251 -5.16 -21.51 2.71
CA SER A 251 -6.10 -21.66 1.58
C SER A 251 -5.54 -21.05 0.29
N VAL A 252 -4.93 -19.85 0.35
CA VAL A 252 -4.23 -19.25 -0.80
C VAL A 252 -3.06 -20.12 -1.27
N LYS A 253 -2.29 -20.71 -0.36
CA LYS A 253 -1.18 -21.60 -0.70
C LYS A 253 -1.68 -22.86 -1.40
N ALA A 254 -2.71 -23.51 -0.86
CA ALA A 254 -3.33 -24.68 -1.48
C ALA A 254 -3.89 -24.38 -2.88
N TYR A 255 -4.51 -23.21 -3.06
CA TYR A 255 -4.97 -22.73 -4.36
C TYR A 255 -3.80 -22.56 -5.34
N LYS A 256 -2.72 -21.88 -4.95
CA LYS A 256 -1.53 -21.69 -5.79
C LYS A 256 -0.90 -23.03 -6.20
N ASP A 257 -0.80 -23.97 -5.27
CA ASP A 257 -0.30 -25.32 -5.54
C ASP A 257 -1.21 -26.08 -6.52
N CYS A 258 -2.53 -26.01 -6.34
CA CYS A 258 -3.51 -26.60 -7.26
C CYS A 258 -3.41 -25.99 -8.66
N VAL A 259 -3.40 -24.65 -8.77
CA VAL A 259 -3.32 -23.94 -10.06
C VAL A 259 -2.02 -24.23 -10.79
N SER A 260 -0.91 -24.43 -10.07
CA SER A 260 0.38 -24.80 -10.68
C SER A 260 0.36 -26.16 -11.37
N ARG A 261 -0.54 -27.07 -10.95
CA ARG A 261 -0.69 -28.42 -11.49
C ARG A 261 -1.82 -28.53 -12.52
N ALA A 262 -2.71 -27.54 -12.57
CA ALA A 262 -3.87 -27.52 -13.47
C ALA A 262 -3.44 -27.29 -14.94
N ARG A 263 -3.92 -28.17 -15.83
CA ARG A 263 -3.60 -28.18 -17.27
C ARG A 263 -4.60 -27.41 -18.12
N ASN A 264 -5.80 -27.14 -17.60
CA ASN A 264 -6.86 -26.44 -18.33
C ASN A 264 -7.68 -25.47 -17.44
N GLU A 265 -8.50 -24.63 -18.08
CA GLU A 265 -9.39 -23.66 -17.41
C GLU A 265 -10.39 -24.30 -16.45
N LYS A 266 -10.88 -25.51 -16.76
CA LYS A 266 -11.87 -26.21 -15.92
C LYS A 266 -11.25 -26.67 -14.60
N GLU A 267 -10.05 -27.24 -14.65
CA GLU A 267 -9.27 -27.62 -13.46
C GLU A 267 -8.90 -26.40 -12.62
N LYS A 268 -8.55 -25.26 -13.24
CA LYS A 268 -8.32 -24.00 -12.51
C LYS A 268 -9.57 -23.49 -11.81
N LYS A 269 -10.75 -23.59 -12.44
CA LYS A 269 -12.04 -23.27 -11.80
C LYS A 269 -12.37 -24.21 -10.64
N GLU A 270 -11.96 -25.48 -10.72
CA GLU A 270 -12.09 -26.40 -9.58
C GLU A 270 -11.16 -26.01 -8.42
N CYS A 271 -9.95 -25.51 -8.70
CA CYS A 271 -9.06 -24.98 -7.66
C CYS A 271 -9.66 -23.79 -6.91
N GLU A 272 -10.49 -22.94 -7.54
CA GLU A 272 -11.16 -21.82 -6.88
C GLU A 272 -12.10 -22.26 -5.74
N LYS A 273 -12.55 -23.53 -5.73
CA LYS A 273 -13.34 -24.12 -4.63
C LYS A 273 -12.53 -24.29 -3.34
N LEU A 274 -11.19 -24.28 -3.43
CA LEU A 274 -10.29 -24.33 -2.27
C LEU A 274 -10.17 -22.98 -1.54
N LEU A 275 -10.59 -21.88 -2.19
CA LEU A 275 -10.48 -20.54 -1.65
C LEU A 275 -11.67 -20.18 -0.75
N THR A 276 -11.38 -19.82 0.50
CA THR A 276 -12.35 -19.13 1.36
C THR A 276 -12.58 -17.69 0.86
N PRO A 277 -13.71 -17.04 1.22
CA PRO A 277 -13.93 -15.64 0.88
C PRO A 277 -12.79 -14.71 1.35
N GLU A 278 -12.24 -14.98 2.52
CA GLU A 278 -11.10 -14.25 3.08
C GLU A 278 -9.82 -14.50 2.28
N ALA A 279 -9.58 -15.74 1.84
CA ALA A 279 -8.46 -16.10 0.98
C ALA A 279 -8.55 -15.42 -0.40
N LYS A 280 -9.76 -15.30 -0.97
CA LYS A 280 -9.97 -14.56 -2.22
C LYS A 280 -9.60 -13.08 -2.07
N LYS A 281 -10.01 -12.44 -0.98
CA LYS A 281 -9.66 -11.04 -0.70
C LYS A 281 -8.14 -10.85 -0.51
N LEU A 282 -7.48 -11.78 0.19
CA LEU A 282 -6.01 -11.78 0.30
C LEU A 282 -5.33 -11.91 -1.06
N LEU A 283 -5.79 -12.85 -1.89
CA LEU A 283 -5.25 -13.06 -3.24
C LEU A 283 -5.43 -11.83 -4.14
N GLU A 284 -6.56 -11.12 -4.03
CA GLU A 284 -6.82 -9.86 -4.73
C GLU A 284 -5.83 -8.76 -4.30
N GLU A 285 -5.56 -8.64 -3.00
CA GLU A 285 -4.59 -7.67 -2.48
C GLU A 285 -3.15 -8.01 -2.88
N GLU A 286 -2.74 -9.29 -2.79
CA GLU A 286 -1.44 -9.74 -3.30
C GLU A 286 -1.28 -9.45 -4.80
N ALA A 287 -2.36 -9.61 -5.57
CA ALA A 287 -2.36 -9.25 -6.99
C ALA A 287 -2.17 -7.74 -7.19
N LYS A 288 -2.88 -6.88 -6.44
CA LYS A 288 -2.70 -5.42 -6.51
C LYS A 288 -1.28 -4.98 -6.16
N GLU A 289 -0.69 -5.56 -5.13
CA GLU A 289 0.69 -5.27 -4.73
C GLU A 289 1.69 -5.67 -5.82
N SER A 290 1.51 -6.86 -6.40
CA SER A 290 2.37 -7.32 -7.48
C SER A 290 2.22 -6.47 -8.75
N VAL A 291 1.01 -5.97 -9.05
CA VAL A 291 0.77 -5.02 -10.16
C VAL A 291 1.46 -3.69 -9.88
N LYS A 292 1.44 -3.20 -8.63
CA LYS A 292 2.14 -1.98 -8.26
C LYS A 292 3.66 -2.14 -8.43
N ALA A 293 4.23 -3.25 -7.96
CA ALA A 293 5.65 -3.58 -8.14
C ALA A 293 6.02 -3.70 -9.63
N TYR A 294 5.15 -4.31 -10.44
CA TYR A 294 5.29 -4.37 -11.88
C TYR A 294 5.30 -2.98 -12.53
N LEU A 295 4.36 -2.10 -12.19
CA LEU A 295 4.29 -0.74 -12.74
C LEU A 295 5.52 0.10 -12.35
N ASP A 296 5.98 -0.02 -11.11
CA ASP A 296 7.18 0.66 -10.63
C ASP A 296 8.42 0.16 -11.40
N CYS A 297 8.54 -1.15 -11.65
CA CYS A 297 9.60 -1.75 -12.46
C CYS A 297 9.53 -1.30 -13.94
N VAL A 298 8.35 -1.39 -14.57
CA VAL A 298 8.14 -0.99 -15.97
C VAL A 298 8.44 0.50 -16.18
N SER A 299 8.16 1.34 -15.19
CA SER A 299 8.47 2.78 -15.27
C SER A 299 9.97 3.08 -15.34
N GLN A 300 10.81 2.15 -14.89
CA GLN A 300 12.27 2.25 -14.88
C GLN A 300 12.92 1.48 -16.03
N ALA A 301 12.20 0.54 -16.63
CA ALA A 301 12.64 -0.25 -17.77
C ALA A 301 12.78 0.62 -19.03
N LYS A 302 13.93 0.49 -19.70
CA LYS A 302 14.26 1.23 -20.93
C LYS A 302 14.05 0.38 -22.18
N THR A 303 14.02 -0.94 -22.03
CA THR A 303 13.88 -1.91 -23.12
C THR A 303 12.67 -2.81 -22.92
N GLU A 304 12.16 -3.39 -24.01
CA GLU A 304 11.06 -4.35 -23.95
C GLU A 304 11.48 -5.64 -23.20
N ALA A 305 12.76 -6.01 -23.27
CA ALA A 305 13.30 -7.14 -22.52
C ALA A 305 13.25 -6.90 -21.00
N GLU A 306 13.62 -5.70 -20.53
CA GLU A 306 13.49 -5.33 -19.11
C GLU A 306 12.03 -5.28 -18.66
N LYS A 307 11.10 -4.83 -19.52
CA LYS A 307 9.66 -4.87 -19.22
C LYS A 307 9.13 -6.30 -19.09
N GLN A 308 9.61 -7.23 -19.93
CA GLN A 308 9.30 -8.66 -19.80
C GLN A 308 9.88 -9.25 -18.52
N GLU A 309 11.06 -8.81 -18.08
CA GLU A 309 11.58 -9.20 -16.77
C GLU A 309 10.72 -8.68 -15.62
N CYS A 310 10.16 -7.48 -15.73
CA CYS A 310 9.22 -6.95 -14.74
C CYS A 310 7.98 -7.83 -14.59
N GLU A 311 7.52 -8.52 -15.65
CA GLU A 311 6.38 -9.46 -15.55
C GLU A 311 6.67 -10.61 -14.56
N LYS A 312 7.93 -10.93 -14.28
CA LYS A 312 8.30 -11.94 -13.26
C LYS A 312 7.85 -11.52 -11.85
N LEU A 313 7.66 -10.21 -11.59
CA LEU A 313 7.19 -9.66 -10.31
C LEU A 313 5.69 -9.87 -10.07
N LEU A 314 4.91 -10.19 -11.10
CA LEU A 314 3.47 -10.39 -10.99
C LEU A 314 3.14 -11.75 -10.35
N THR A 315 2.15 -11.78 -9.46
CA THR A 315 1.57 -13.05 -8.99
C THR A 315 0.91 -13.82 -10.15
N PRO A 316 0.71 -15.14 -10.03
CA PRO A 316 -0.01 -15.91 -11.06
C PRO A 316 -1.38 -15.32 -11.40
N GLU A 317 -2.10 -14.81 -10.40
CA GLU A 317 -3.40 -14.17 -10.58
C GLU A 317 -3.29 -12.82 -11.29
N ALA A 318 -2.30 -12.00 -10.94
CA ALA A 318 -2.03 -10.74 -11.62
C ALA A 318 -1.56 -10.95 -13.08
N LYS A 319 -0.76 -12.00 -13.34
CA LYS A 319 -0.39 -12.43 -14.69
C LYS A 319 -1.61 -12.85 -15.50
N LYS A 320 -2.54 -13.61 -14.90
CA LYS A 320 -3.80 -14.02 -15.54
C LYS A 320 -4.62 -12.79 -15.94
N LYS A 321 -4.83 -11.84 -15.02
CA LYS A 321 -5.56 -10.59 -15.30
C LYS A 321 -4.86 -9.73 -16.35
N LEU A 322 -3.53 -9.67 -16.33
CA LEU A 322 -2.75 -8.96 -17.34
C LEU A 322 -2.87 -9.63 -18.72
N GLU A 323 -2.80 -10.96 -18.79
CA GLU A 323 -2.98 -11.71 -20.03
C GLU A 323 -4.41 -11.59 -20.59
N GLU A 324 -5.42 -11.57 -19.72
CA GLU A 324 -6.80 -11.30 -20.10
C GLU A 324 -6.98 -9.89 -20.67
N ALA A 325 -6.38 -8.88 -20.02
CA ALA A 325 -6.35 -7.52 -20.54
C ALA A 325 -5.60 -7.43 -21.88
N LYS A 326 -4.45 -8.11 -22.03
CA LYS A 326 -3.71 -8.20 -23.31
C LYS A 326 -4.55 -8.85 -24.41
N LYS A 327 -5.29 -9.92 -24.10
CA LYS A 327 -6.21 -10.57 -25.05
C LYS A 327 -7.35 -9.65 -25.47
N SER A 328 -7.96 -8.93 -24.53
CA SER A 328 -8.97 -7.91 -24.80
C SER A 328 -8.42 -6.79 -25.69
N VAL A 329 -7.20 -6.30 -25.42
CA VAL A 329 -6.52 -5.32 -26.28
C VAL A 329 -6.26 -5.87 -27.69
N ARG A 330 -5.77 -7.11 -27.82
CA ARG A 330 -5.55 -7.75 -29.13
C ARG A 330 -6.85 -7.87 -29.92
N ALA A 331 -7.92 -8.38 -29.29
CA ALA A 331 -9.24 -8.49 -29.92
C ALA A 331 -9.78 -7.13 -30.38
N TYR A 332 -9.56 -6.08 -29.57
CA TYR A 332 -9.91 -4.71 -29.95
C TYR A 332 -9.11 -4.22 -31.15
N LEU A 333 -7.77 -4.36 -31.13
CA LEU A 333 -6.92 -3.92 -32.24
C LEU A 333 -7.21 -4.68 -33.54
N ASP A 334 -7.46 -5.99 -33.45
CA ASP A 334 -7.87 -6.81 -34.59
C ASP A 334 -9.21 -6.32 -35.17
N CYS A 335 -10.19 -6.03 -34.31
CA CYS A 335 -11.48 -5.44 -34.70
C CYS A 335 -11.31 -4.06 -35.36
N VAL A 336 -10.52 -3.16 -34.74
CA VAL A 336 -10.27 -1.80 -35.25
C VAL A 336 -9.53 -1.83 -36.59
N SER A 337 -8.63 -2.80 -36.80
CA SER A 337 -7.90 -2.96 -38.06
C SER A 337 -8.82 -3.34 -39.23
N GLN A 338 -9.95 -3.98 -38.94
CA GLN A 338 -10.94 -4.42 -39.93
C GLN A 338 -12.10 -3.40 -40.11
N ALA A 339 -12.30 -2.52 -39.14
CA ALA A 339 -13.35 -1.50 -39.16
C ALA A 339 -13.08 -0.43 -40.23
N LYS A 340 -14.08 -0.16 -41.07
CA LYS A 340 -14.01 0.83 -42.16
C LYS A 340 -14.66 2.15 -41.78
N THR A 341 -15.57 2.14 -40.79
CA THR A 341 -16.33 3.30 -40.34
C THR A 341 -16.08 3.62 -38.86
N GLU A 342 -16.36 4.85 -38.47
CA GLU A 342 -16.25 5.30 -37.09
C GLU A 342 -17.28 4.63 -36.16
N ALA A 343 -18.42 4.21 -36.71
CA ALA A 343 -19.45 3.47 -35.98
C ALA A 343 -18.97 2.05 -35.64
N GLU A 344 -18.35 1.35 -36.59
CA GLU A 344 -17.75 0.02 -36.35
C GLU A 344 -16.61 0.09 -35.32
N LYS A 345 -15.76 1.12 -35.37
CA LYS A 345 -14.72 1.34 -34.35
C LYS A 345 -15.28 1.54 -32.94
N LYS A 346 -16.40 2.26 -32.82
CA LYS A 346 -17.11 2.42 -31.54
C LYS A 346 -17.69 1.10 -31.03
N GLU A 347 -18.13 0.21 -31.93
CA GLU A 347 -18.56 -1.13 -31.52
C GLU A 347 -17.41 -1.99 -31.03
N CYS A 348 -16.22 -1.87 -31.63
CA CYS A 348 -15.01 -2.53 -31.13
C CYS A 348 -14.67 -2.12 -29.69
N GLU A 349 -14.99 -0.89 -29.27
CA GLU A 349 -14.74 -0.45 -27.88
C GLU A 349 -15.47 -1.28 -26.82
N LYS A 350 -16.56 -1.99 -27.19
CA LYS A 350 -17.27 -2.93 -26.30
C LYS A 350 -16.42 -4.14 -25.94
N LEU A 351 -15.37 -4.44 -26.72
CA LEU A 351 -14.42 -5.53 -26.47
C LEU A 351 -13.37 -5.17 -25.40
N LEU A 352 -13.23 -3.88 -25.05
CA LEU A 352 -12.25 -3.40 -24.08
C LEU A 352 -12.81 -3.43 -22.65
N THR A 353 -12.21 -4.26 -21.80
CA THR A 353 -12.43 -4.18 -20.35
C THR A 353 -11.81 -2.90 -19.76
N PRO A 354 -12.24 -2.45 -18.56
CA PRO A 354 -11.62 -1.31 -17.89
C PRO A 354 -10.09 -1.44 -17.73
N GLU A 355 -9.62 -2.66 -17.42
CA GLU A 355 -8.22 -3.02 -17.32
C GLU A 355 -7.50 -2.92 -18.68
N ALA A 356 -8.13 -3.39 -19.76
CA ALA A 356 -7.61 -3.28 -21.11
C ALA A 356 -7.50 -1.82 -21.57
N LYS A 357 -8.49 -0.96 -21.25
CA LYS A 357 -8.43 0.49 -21.53
C LYS A 357 -7.23 1.15 -20.83
N LYS A 358 -6.96 0.81 -19.57
CA LYS A 358 -5.79 1.31 -18.83
C LYS A 358 -4.47 0.80 -19.43
N LEU A 359 -4.42 -0.45 -19.87
CA LEU A 359 -3.25 -1.02 -20.53
C LEU A 359 -2.97 -0.29 -21.85
N LEU A 360 -4.01 -0.05 -22.65
CA LEU A 360 -3.93 0.68 -23.92
C LEU A 360 -3.50 2.15 -23.72
N GLU A 361 -4.02 2.82 -22.67
CA GLU A 361 -3.60 4.17 -22.26
C GLU A 361 -2.09 4.24 -22.00
N ASN A 362 -1.57 3.27 -21.23
CA ASN A 362 -0.14 3.21 -20.89
C ASN A 362 0.74 2.89 -22.10
N GLN A 363 0.33 1.95 -22.96
CA GLN A 363 1.04 1.62 -24.20
C GLN A 363 1.13 2.83 -25.14
N ALA A 364 0.05 3.59 -25.27
CA ALA A 364 0.01 4.79 -26.08
C ALA A 364 0.91 5.89 -25.52
N LEU A 365 0.90 6.12 -24.20
CA LEU A 365 1.82 7.05 -23.55
C LEU A 365 3.29 6.62 -23.74
N ASP A 366 3.60 5.34 -23.63
CA ASP A 366 4.95 4.81 -23.86
C ASP A 366 5.42 4.98 -25.30
N CYS A 367 4.53 4.73 -26.28
CA CYS A 367 4.80 5.03 -27.68
C CYS A 367 5.06 6.52 -27.89
N LEU A 368 4.23 7.39 -27.31
CA LEU A 368 4.38 8.85 -27.42
C LEU A 368 5.69 9.36 -26.81
N LYS A 369 6.18 8.79 -25.69
CA LYS A 369 7.48 9.21 -25.13
C LYS A 369 8.63 9.02 -26.11
N ASN A 370 8.56 7.98 -26.94
CA ASN A 370 9.62 7.59 -27.86
C ASN A 370 9.42 8.18 -29.27
N ALA A 371 8.24 8.73 -29.56
CA ALA A 371 7.93 9.34 -30.84
C ALA A 371 8.69 10.66 -31.03
N LYS A 372 9.44 10.77 -32.13
CA LYS A 372 10.25 11.95 -32.47
C LYS A 372 9.53 12.87 -33.46
N THR A 373 8.58 12.34 -34.22
CA THR A 373 7.86 13.07 -35.27
C THR A 373 6.35 13.11 -35.01
N GLU A 374 5.67 14.12 -35.55
CA GLU A 374 4.20 14.19 -35.49
C GLU A 374 3.52 13.00 -36.20
N ALA A 375 4.17 12.41 -37.21
CA ALA A 375 3.68 11.20 -37.87
C ALA A 375 3.78 9.95 -36.98
N GLU A 376 4.82 9.83 -36.17
CA GLU A 376 4.94 8.77 -35.15
C GLU A 376 3.94 8.99 -34.01
N LYS A 377 3.76 10.23 -33.54
CA LYS A 377 2.74 10.54 -32.51
C LYS A 377 1.34 10.18 -32.98
N LYS A 378 0.98 10.55 -34.21
CA LYS A 378 -0.30 10.18 -34.83
C LYS A 378 -0.47 8.66 -34.92
N ARG A 379 0.59 7.90 -35.23
CA ARG A 379 0.57 6.43 -35.20
C ARG A 379 0.30 5.89 -33.81
N CYS A 380 0.94 6.43 -32.77
CA CYS A 380 0.75 5.99 -31.38
C CYS A 380 -0.70 6.14 -30.89
N VAL A 381 -1.47 7.07 -31.47
CA VAL A 381 -2.84 7.36 -31.04
C VAL A 381 -3.94 6.96 -32.03
N LYS A 382 -3.57 6.41 -33.20
CA LYS A 382 -4.49 6.17 -34.32
C LYS A 382 -5.60 5.17 -33.98
N ASP A 383 -5.24 4.13 -33.24
CA ASP A 383 -6.13 3.00 -32.97
C ASP A 383 -6.74 3.07 -31.57
N LEU A 384 -6.68 4.22 -30.89
CA LEU A 384 -7.32 4.41 -29.59
C LEU A 384 -8.76 4.91 -29.70
N PRO A 385 -9.63 4.59 -28.71
CA PRO A 385 -10.90 5.26 -28.52
C PRO A 385 -10.74 6.78 -28.49
N LYS A 386 -11.65 7.55 -29.08
CA LYS A 386 -11.55 9.02 -29.17
C LYS A 386 -11.36 9.71 -27.82
N ASP A 387 -12.07 9.26 -26.80
CA ASP A 387 -11.94 9.83 -25.45
C ASP A 387 -10.59 9.50 -24.83
N LEU A 388 -10.07 8.29 -25.09
CA LEU A 388 -8.77 7.84 -24.61
C LEU A 388 -7.63 8.57 -25.34
N GLN A 389 -7.77 8.80 -26.65
CA GLN A 389 -6.85 9.58 -27.47
C GLN A 389 -6.72 11.01 -26.94
N LYS A 390 -7.83 11.72 -26.68
CA LYS A 390 -7.80 13.07 -26.10
C LYS A 390 -7.09 13.09 -24.75
N LYS A 391 -7.40 12.12 -23.90
CA LYS A 391 -6.80 11.99 -22.55
C LYS A 391 -5.29 11.74 -22.62
N VAL A 392 -4.85 10.80 -23.46
CA VAL A 392 -3.44 10.44 -23.64
C VAL A 392 -2.64 11.62 -24.20
N LEU A 393 -3.16 12.31 -25.21
CA LEU A 393 -2.52 13.50 -25.79
C LEU A 393 -2.41 14.65 -24.79
N ALA A 394 -3.44 14.88 -23.97
CA ALA A 394 -3.40 15.90 -22.94
C ALA A 394 -2.38 15.57 -21.84
N LYS A 395 -2.30 14.31 -21.39
CA LYS A 395 -1.28 13.84 -20.44
C LYS A 395 0.14 13.98 -21.00
N GLU A 396 0.34 13.65 -22.27
CA GLU A 396 1.62 13.79 -22.93
C GLU A 396 2.04 15.26 -23.06
N SER A 397 1.11 16.14 -23.45
CA SER A 397 1.33 17.58 -23.53
C SER A 397 1.70 18.19 -22.17
N VAL A 398 1.04 17.78 -21.07
CA VAL A 398 1.43 18.15 -19.71
C VAL A 398 2.84 17.65 -19.39
N ARG A 399 3.20 16.41 -19.73
CA ARG A 399 4.56 15.89 -19.49
C ARG A 399 5.63 16.71 -20.22
N VAL A 400 5.41 16.99 -21.50
CA VAL A 400 6.32 17.79 -22.33
C VAL A 400 6.47 19.21 -21.77
N TYR A 401 5.36 19.81 -21.28
CA TYR A 401 5.39 21.10 -20.59
C TYR A 401 6.27 21.04 -19.32
N LEU A 402 6.09 20.03 -18.46
CA LEU A 402 6.91 19.86 -17.26
C LEU A 402 8.39 19.65 -17.61
N ASP A 403 8.70 18.80 -18.60
CA ASP A 403 10.07 18.59 -19.07
C ASP A 403 10.70 19.89 -19.61
N CYS A 404 9.92 20.73 -20.30
CA CYS A 404 10.36 22.05 -20.78
C CYS A 404 10.59 23.03 -19.62
N VAL A 405 9.64 23.15 -18.70
CA VAL A 405 9.72 24.03 -17.52
C VAL A 405 10.90 23.67 -16.63
N SER A 406 11.20 22.37 -16.47
CA SER A 406 12.34 21.89 -15.70
C SER A 406 13.70 22.37 -16.25
N LYS A 407 13.77 22.65 -17.55
CA LYS A 407 14.99 23.09 -18.26
C LYS A 407 15.04 24.60 -18.45
N ALA A 408 13.91 25.29 -18.33
CA ALA A 408 13.79 26.72 -18.57
C ALA A 408 14.46 27.53 -17.45
N LYS A 409 15.35 28.44 -17.85
CA LYS A 409 16.19 29.27 -16.99
C LYS A 409 15.59 30.64 -16.69
N ASN A 410 14.59 31.07 -17.46
CA ASN A 410 13.95 32.37 -17.30
C ASN A 410 12.44 32.31 -17.59
N GLU A 411 11.74 33.40 -17.28
CA GLU A 411 10.28 33.48 -17.43
C GLU A 411 9.83 33.51 -18.89
N ALA A 412 10.66 34.03 -19.80
CA ALA A 412 10.34 34.06 -21.23
C ALA A 412 10.31 32.64 -21.82
N GLU A 413 11.33 31.81 -21.51
CA GLU A 413 11.40 30.39 -21.90
C GLU A 413 10.23 29.59 -21.33
N ARG A 414 9.75 29.92 -20.12
CA ARG A 414 8.58 29.23 -19.53
C ARG A 414 7.26 29.63 -20.16
N LYS A 415 7.08 30.90 -20.50
CA LYS A 415 5.95 31.37 -21.31
C LYS A 415 5.97 30.72 -22.69
N GLU A 416 7.14 30.40 -23.21
CA GLU A 416 7.29 29.61 -24.43
C GLU A 416 6.88 28.15 -24.22
N CYS A 417 7.23 27.53 -23.09
CA CYS A 417 6.75 26.19 -22.72
C CYS A 417 5.21 26.12 -22.62
N GLU A 418 4.53 27.17 -22.16
CA GLU A 418 3.05 27.21 -22.10
C GLU A 418 2.37 27.13 -23.48
N LYS A 419 3.10 27.45 -24.56
CA LYS A 419 2.62 27.27 -25.94
C LYS A 419 2.58 25.79 -26.35
N LEU A 420 3.26 24.91 -25.61
CA LEU A 420 3.24 23.45 -25.82
C LEU A 420 1.97 22.78 -25.27
N LEU A 421 1.18 23.51 -24.47
CA LEU A 421 -0.04 23.00 -23.85
C LEU A 421 -1.25 23.13 -24.78
N THR A 422 -1.92 22.02 -25.05
CA THR A 422 -3.26 22.03 -25.67
C THR A 422 -4.31 22.56 -24.68
N PRO A 423 -5.48 23.04 -25.14
CA PRO A 423 -6.56 23.49 -24.25
C PRO A 423 -6.95 22.44 -23.20
N GLU A 424 -7.04 21.17 -23.59
CA GLU A 424 -7.32 20.05 -22.68
C GLU A 424 -6.18 19.81 -21.68
N ALA A 425 -4.92 19.95 -22.11
CA ALA A 425 -3.76 19.84 -21.23
C ALA A 425 -3.70 20.98 -20.20
N ARG A 426 -4.10 22.20 -20.59
CA ARG A 426 -4.23 23.34 -19.66
C ARG A 426 -5.28 23.04 -18.59
N LYS A 427 -6.43 22.48 -18.97
CA LYS A 427 -7.47 22.09 -18.01
C LYS A 427 -6.97 21.04 -17.03
N LEU A 428 -6.31 19.99 -17.51
CA LEU A 428 -5.70 18.97 -16.64
C LEU A 428 -4.62 19.53 -15.72
N LEU A 429 -3.82 20.49 -16.22
CA LEU A 429 -2.80 21.16 -15.43
C LEU A 429 -3.41 22.02 -14.31
N GLU A 430 -4.50 22.74 -14.58
CA GLU A 430 -5.23 23.50 -13.57
C GLU A 430 -5.88 22.60 -12.51
N GLU A 431 -6.52 21.49 -12.92
CA GLU A 431 -7.05 20.48 -11.99
C GLU A 431 -5.94 19.92 -11.08
N ALA A 432 -4.75 19.69 -11.65
CA ALA A 432 -3.58 19.25 -10.88
C ALA A 432 -3.06 20.34 -9.91
N LYS A 433 -3.09 21.62 -10.30
CA LYS A 433 -2.73 22.74 -9.42
C LYS A 433 -3.73 22.90 -8.26
N GLU A 434 -5.02 22.77 -8.50
CA GLU A 434 -6.05 22.78 -7.46
C GLU A 434 -5.86 21.63 -6.47
N SER A 435 -5.54 20.43 -6.99
CA SER A 435 -5.20 19.26 -6.19
C SER A 435 -3.97 19.49 -5.30
N VAL A 436 -2.91 20.15 -5.81
CA VAL A 436 -1.74 20.55 -5.00
C VAL A 436 -2.11 21.58 -3.93
N LYS A 437 -3.00 22.54 -4.25
CA LYS A 437 -3.47 23.54 -3.29
C LYS A 437 -4.26 22.90 -2.14
N ALA A 438 -5.21 22.03 -2.46
CA ALA A 438 -5.97 21.27 -1.48
C ALA A 438 -5.07 20.41 -0.57
N TYR A 439 -4.05 19.77 -1.17
CA TYR A 439 -3.03 19.04 -0.40
C TYR A 439 -2.28 19.95 0.57
N LYS A 440 -1.83 21.14 0.12
CA LYS A 440 -1.09 22.09 0.96
C LYS A 440 -1.95 22.60 2.11
N ASP A 441 -3.21 22.93 1.84
CA ASP A 441 -4.17 23.39 2.86
C ASP A 441 -4.40 22.29 3.90
N CYS A 442 -4.57 21.04 3.46
CA CYS A 442 -4.69 19.89 4.36
C CYS A 442 -3.42 19.70 5.22
N VAL A 443 -2.23 19.71 4.61
CA VAL A 443 -0.95 19.53 5.32
C VAL A 443 -0.70 20.63 6.34
N SER A 444 -1.12 21.86 6.07
CA SER A 444 -0.97 22.98 7.01
C SER A 444 -1.81 22.82 8.28
N ARG A 445 -2.90 22.04 8.22
CA ARG A 445 -3.80 21.75 9.35
C ARG A 445 -3.46 20.44 10.07
N ALA A 446 -2.67 19.58 9.43
CA ALA A 446 -2.31 18.27 9.96
C ALA A 446 -1.34 18.38 11.16
N ARG A 447 -1.71 17.75 12.27
CA ARG A 447 -0.99 17.79 13.56
C ARG A 447 0.02 16.67 13.71
N ASN A 448 -0.11 15.60 12.93
CA ASN A 448 0.76 14.43 12.98
C ASN A 448 1.02 13.87 11.58
N GLU A 449 1.97 12.93 11.51
CA GLU A 449 2.42 12.37 10.24
C GLU A 449 1.42 11.41 9.60
N LYS A 450 0.44 10.93 10.36
CA LYS A 450 -0.68 10.12 9.84
C LYS A 450 -1.67 11.00 9.08
N GLU A 451 -2.05 12.15 9.64
CA GLU A 451 -2.91 13.15 9.00
C GLU A 451 -2.26 13.74 7.73
N LYS A 452 -0.96 14.05 7.77
CA LYS A 452 -0.24 14.51 6.57
C LYS A 452 -0.23 13.46 5.45
N LYS A 453 -0.15 12.17 5.80
CA LYS A 453 -0.25 11.07 4.83
C LYS A 453 -1.67 10.95 4.27
N GLU A 454 -2.70 11.23 5.05
CA GLU A 454 -4.07 11.28 4.53
C GLU A 454 -4.26 12.41 3.52
N CYS A 455 -3.59 13.55 3.70
CA CYS A 455 -3.60 14.63 2.73
C CYS A 455 -3.06 14.21 1.36
N GLU A 456 -2.10 13.28 1.27
CA GLU A 456 -1.57 12.78 -0.02
C GLU A 456 -2.64 12.08 -0.89
N LYS A 457 -3.78 11.70 -0.31
CA LYS A 457 -4.94 11.16 -1.04
C LYS A 457 -5.63 12.22 -1.90
N LEU A 458 -5.46 13.50 -1.57
CA LEU A 458 -5.98 14.63 -2.34
C LEU A 458 -5.18 14.88 -3.64
N LEU A 459 -3.98 14.29 -3.75
CA LEU A 459 -3.09 14.48 -4.90
C LEU A 459 -3.39 13.50 -6.04
N THR A 460 -3.74 14.04 -7.21
CA THR A 460 -3.74 13.29 -8.47
C THR A 460 -2.31 12.88 -8.87
N PRO A 461 -2.13 11.85 -9.74
CA PRO A 461 -0.80 11.49 -10.23
C PRO A 461 -0.03 12.65 -10.86
N GLU A 462 -0.73 13.51 -11.60
CA GLU A 462 -0.20 14.72 -12.23
C GLU A 462 0.18 15.78 -11.18
N ALA A 463 -0.65 15.96 -10.15
CA ALA A 463 -0.36 16.85 -9.01
C ALA A 463 0.87 16.40 -8.21
N ARG A 464 1.08 15.10 -8.06
CA ARG A 464 2.29 14.56 -7.40
C ARG A 464 3.56 14.90 -8.16
N LYS A 465 3.55 14.80 -9.50
CA LYS A 465 4.69 15.16 -10.35
C LYS A 465 4.99 16.66 -10.26
N LEU A 466 3.96 17.51 -10.35
CA LEU A 466 4.08 18.96 -10.14
C LEU A 466 4.70 19.32 -8.79
N LEU A 467 4.25 18.64 -7.73
CA LEU A 467 4.75 18.85 -6.37
C LEU A 467 6.22 18.39 -6.24
N GLU A 468 6.61 17.29 -6.88
CA GLU A 468 8.00 16.82 -6.88
C GLU A 468 8.93 17.77 -7.63
N GLU A 469 8.50 18.27 -8.78
CA GLU A 469 9.25 19.24 -9.58
C GLU A 469 9.44 20.57 -8.84
N SER A 470 8.37 21.06 -8.19
CA SER A 470 8.44 22.24 -7.32
C SER A 470 9.41 22.04 -6.15
N LYS A 471 9.49 20.83 -5.57
CA LYS A 471 10.49 20.52 -4.52
C LYS A 471 11.92 20.55 -5.07
N LYS A 472 12.14 20.04 -6.29
CA LYS A 472 13.45 20.09 -6.95
C LYS A 472 13.88 21.53 -7.24
N SER A 473 12.98 22.36 -7.76
CA SER A 473 13.28 23.77 -8.04
C SER A 473 13.56 24.57 -6.76
N VAL A 474 12.81 24.32 -5.69
CA VAL A 474 13.07 24.96 -4.38
C VAL A 474 14.42 24.54 -3.81
N LYS A 475 14.82 23.27 -3.96
CA LYS A 475 16.15 22.82 -3.54
C LYS A 475 17.26 23.53 -4.32
N ALA A 476 17.13 23.61 -5.65
CA ALA A 476 18.08 24.33 -6.49
C ALA A 476 18.18 25.83 -6.15
N TYR A 477 17.03 26.45 -5.85
CA TYR A 477 16.98 27.82 -5.35
C TYR A 477 17.72 28.00 -4.02
N LEU A 478 17.48 27.13 -3.04
CA LEU A 478 18.15 27.20 -1.74
C LEU A 478 19.67 27.01 -1.86
N ASP A 479 20.10 26.07 -2.71
CA ASP A 479 21.52 25.85 -2.99
C ASP A 479 22.17 27.08 -3.64
N CYS A 480 21.48 27.74 -4.58
CA CYS A 480 21.95 28.99 -5.19
C CYS A 480 22.00 30.14 -4.18
N VAL A 481 20.93 30.37 -3.41
CA VAL A 481 20.85 31.44 -2.41
C VAL A 481 21.92 31.28 -1.33
N SER A 482 22.27 30.04 -0.97
CA SER A 482 23.33 29.77 0.01
C SER A 482 24.72 30.26 -0.43
N ARG A 483 24.94 30.40 -1.74
CA ARG A 483 26.19 30.86 -2.36
C ARG A 483 26.16 32.34 -2.75
N ALA A 484 24.97 32.94 -2.80
CA ALA A 484 24.77 34.33 -3.19
C ALA A 484 25.26 35.30 -2.11
N LYS A 485 26.09 36.25 -2.51
CA LYS A 485 26.75 37.24 -1.65
C LYS A 485 25.97 38.54 -1.50
N ASN A 486 25.07 38.84 -2.43
CA ASN A 486 24.28 40.06 -2.44
C ASN A 486 22.82 39.81 -2.87
N GLU A 487 21.97 40.83 -2.73
CA GLU A 487 20.55 40.73 -3.05
C GLU A 487 20.28 40.58 -4.55
N ALA A 488 21.17 41.09 -5.41
CA ALA A 488 21.06 40.93 -6.86
C ALA A 488 21.25 39.47 -7.29
N GLU A 489 22.28 38.80 -6.78
CA GLU A 489 22.54 37.37 -7.00
C GLU A 489 21.40 36.50 -6.43
N ARG A 490 20.81 36.89 -5.28
CA ARG A 490 19.64 36.20 -4.73
C ARG A 490 18.40 36.34 -5.62
N LYS A 491 18.18 37.53 -6.21
CA LYS A 491 17.13 37.74 -7.21
C LYS A 491 17.37 36.92 -8.48
N GLU A 492 18.64 36.70 -8.86
CA GLU A 492 18.96 35.78 -9.96
C GLU A 492 18.63 34.33 -9.60
N CYS A 493 18.87 33.90 -8.36
CA CYS A 493 18.51 32.56 -7.92
C CYS A 493 17.00 32.28 -8.03
N GLU A 494 16.14 33.28 -7.88
CA GLU A 494 14.68 33.13 -8.01
C GLU A 494 14.26 32.67 -9.42
N LYS A 495 15.12 32.88 -10.43
CA LYS A 495 14.90 32.36 -11.79
C LYS A 495 14.92 30.83 -11.83
N LEU A 496 15.52 30.17 -10.83
CA LEU A 496 15.58 28.70 -10.70
C LEU A 496 14.28 28.08 -10.13
N LEU A 497 13.41 28.86 -9.48
CA LEU A 497 12.14 28.38 -8.93
C LEU A 497 11.13 28.15 -10.05
N THR A 498 10.30 27.11 -10.03
CA THR A 498 9.14 26.96 -10.95
C THR A 498 8.20 28.17 -10.90
N PRO A 499 7.37 28.42 -11.93
CA PRO A 499 6.40 29.51 -11.92
C PRO A 499 5.53 29.53 -10.65
N GLU A 500 5.07 28.35 -10.21
CA GLU A 500 4.27 28.17 -9.01
C GLU A 500 5.07 28.49 -7.74
N ALA A 501 6.30 27.99 -7.63
CA ALA A 501 7.14 28.27 -6.46
C ALA A 501 7.57 29.75 -6.39
N ARG A 502 7.79 30.38 -7.54
CA ARG A 502 8.10 31.81 -7.65
C ARG A 502 6.88 32.66 -7.30
N LYS A 503 5.68 32.29 -7.77
CA LYS A 503 4.43 32.95 -7.40
C LYS A 503 4.19 32.90 -5.90
N LEU A 504 4.37 31.73 -5.27
CA LEU A 504 4.29 31.58 -3.82
C LEU A 504 5.34 32.42 -3.07
N LEU A 505 6.55 32.57 -3.64
CA LEU A 505 7.58 33.43 -3.09
C LEU A 505 7.21 34.91 -3.19
N GLU A 506 6.66 35.35 -4.33
CA GLU A 506 6.18 36.72 -4.51
C GLU A 506 4.99 37.04 -3.59
N GLU A 507 4.00 36.15 -3.48
CA GLU A 507 2.90 36.28 -2.51
C GLU A 507 3.42 36.41 -1.06
N ALA A 508 4.46 35.63 -0.71
CA ALA A 508 5.10 35.74 0.60
C ALA A 508 5.87 37.07 0.77
N LYS A 509 6.55 37.58 -0.28
CA LYS A 509 7.23 38.88 -0.25
C LYS A 509 6.25 40.04 -0.12
N GLU A 510 5.13 40.00 -0.83
CA GLU A 510 4.05 40.99 -0.74
C GLU A 510 3.44 41.00 0.66
N SER A 511 3.15 39.82 1.23
CA SER A 511 2.68 39.69 2.61
C SER A 511 3.70 40.22 3.63
N VAL A 512 5.00 39.95 3.45
CA VAL A 512 6.08 40.53 4.28
C VAL A 512 6.13 42.06 4.13
N LYS A 513 6.00 42.59 2.91
CA LYS A 513 6.01 44.03 2.65
C LYS A 513 4.82 44.72 3.33
N ALA A 514 3.61 44.18 3.15
CA ALA A 514 2.41 44.68 3.81
C ALA A 514 2.53 44.66 5.34
N TYR A 515 3.13 43.60 5.90
CA TYR A 515 3.44 43.53 7.32
C TYR A 515 4.42 44.62 7.77
N LYS A 516 5.55 44.80 7.08
CA LYS A 516 6.55 45.82 7.43
C LYS A 516 5.97 47.24 7.33
N ASP A 517 5.18 47.52 6.30
CA ASP A 517 4.49 48.81 6.11
C ASP A 517 3.48 49.06 7.25
N CYS A 518 2.72 48.04 7.67
CA CYS A 518 1.82 48.10 8.82
C CYS A 518 2.58 48.37 10.13
N VAL A 519 3.64 47.59 10.42
CA VAL A 519 4.46 47.73 11.63
C VAL A 519 5.13 49.10 11.71
N SER A 520 5.55 49.67 10.57
CA SER A 520 6.14 51.02 10.52
C SER A 520 5.18 52.14 10.94
N ARG A 521 3.86 51.90 10.82
CA ARG A 521 2.80 52.85 11.18
C ARG A 521 2.20 52.59 12.56
N ALA A 522 2.42 51.41 13.12
CA ALA A 522 1.92 51.00 14.42
C ALA A 522 2.58 51.80 15.56
N ARG A 523 1.76 52.40 16.41
CA ARG A 523 2.16 53.24 17.55
C ARG A 523 2.29 52.46 18.85
N ASN A 524 1.67 51.28 18.93
CA ASN A 524 1.69 50.43 20.12
C ASN A 524 1.81 48.94 19.79
N GLU A 525 2.03 48.12 20.81
CA GLU A 525 2.23 46.68 20.67
C GLU A 525 0.97 45.93 20.20
N LYS A 526 -0.23 46.44 20.52
CA LYS A 526 -1.49 45.83 20.09
C LYS A 526 -1.68 45.98 18.57
N GLU A 527 -1.38 47.15 18.03
CA GLU A 527 -1.41 47.41 16.58
C GLU A 527 -0.37 46.54 15.84
N LYS A 528 0.82 46.33 16.43
CA LYS A 528 1.80 45.40 15.86
C LYS A 528 1.31 43.95 15.82
N GLN A 529 0.61 43.50 16.86
CA GLN A 529 -0.01 42.18 16.89
C GLN A 529 -1.11 42.03 15.84
N GLU A 530 -1.86 43.10 15.54
CA GLU A 530 -2.82 43.08 14.44
C GLU A 530 -2.15 42.99 13.07
N CYS A 531 -1.01 43.66 12.88
CA CYS A 531 -0.20 43.51 11.67
C CYS A 531 0.23 42.06 11.43
N GLU A 532 0.45 41.25 12.48
CA GLU A 532 0.84 39.83 12.32
C GLU A 532 -0.21 38.99 11.59
N LYS A 533 -1.47 39.43 11.55
CA LYS A 533 -2.54 38.78 10.77
C LYS A 533 -2.32 38.89 9.25
N LEU A 534 -1.50 39.86 8.81
CA LEU A 534 -1.11 40.02 7.41
C LEU A 534 -0.06 39.01 6.96
N LEU A 535 0.62 38.33 7.89
CA LEU A 535 1.67 37.35 7.60
C LEU A 535 1.08 35.96 7.35
N THR A 536 1.21 35.48 6.12
CA THR A 536 0.99 34.06 5.79
C THR A 536 2.06 33.18 6.45
N PRO A 537 1.83 31.86 6.65
CA PRO A 537 2.84 30.95 7.16
C PRO A 537 4.15 30.97 6.35
N GLU A 538 4.05 31.12 5.03
CA GLU A 538 5.18 31.27 4.11
C GLU A 538 5.91 32.60 4.33
N ALA A 539 5.18 33.70 4.50
CA ALA A 539 5.74 35.02 4.81
C ALA A 539 6.47 35.01 6.16
N LYS A 540 5.94 34.34 7.19
CA LYS A 540 6.62 34.18 8.49
C LYS A 540 7.96 33.45 8.34
N LYS A 541 8.02 32.38 7.55
CA LYS A 541 9.27 31.66 7.25
C LYS A 541 10.26 32.52 6.46
N LEU A 542 9.77 33.28 5.48
CA LEU A 542 10.61 34.21 4.71
C LEU A 542 11.23 35.28 5.62
N LEU A 543 10.42 35.84 6.51
CA LEU A 543 10.84 36.84 7.50
C LEU A 543 11.86 36.27 8.50
N GLU A 544 11.66 35.02 8.96
CA GLU A 544 12.62 34.27 9.80
C GLU A 544 13.99 34.18 9.12
N ASN A 545 14.03 33.79 7.85
CA ASN A 545 15.27 33.64 7.08
C ASN A 545 15.96 34.99 6.82
N GLN A 546 15.20 36.05 6.46
CA GLN A 546 15.74 37.39 6.28
C GLN A 546 16.41 37.91 7.57
N ALA A 547 15.80 37.65 8.72
CA ALA A 547 16.36 38.06 10.00
C ALA A 547 17.64 37.27 10.37
N LEU A 548 17.66 35.95 10.13
CA LEU A 548 18.87 35.14 10.34
C LEU A 548 20.03 35.57 9.43
N ASP A 549 19.75 35.91 8.16
CA ASP A 549 20.77 36.43 7.24
C ASP A 549 21.28 37.80 7.66
N CYS A 550 20.40 38.68 8.15
CA CYS A 550 20.81 39.97 8.71
C CYS A 550 21.71 39.77 9.94
N LEU A 551 21.32 38.88 10.87
CA LEU A 551 22.10 38.57 12.06
C LEU A 551 23.47 37.95 11.74
N LYS A 552 23.56 37.12 10.70
CA LYS A 552 24.82 36.54 10.21
C LYS A 552 25.86 37.60 9.83
N ASN A 553 25.40 38.72 9.29
CA ASN A 553 26.27 39.81 8.81
C ASN A 553 26.42 40.94 9.85
N ALA A 554 25.64 40.94 10.93
CA ALA A 554 25.68 41.95 11.98
C ALA A 554 26.94 41.79 12.84
N LYS A 555 27.72 42.87 12.96
CA LYS A 555 28.97 42.91 13.72
C LYS A 555 28.78 43.51 15.12
N THR A 556 27.74 44.30 15.31
CA THR A 556 27.45 45.02 16.56
C THR A 556 26.09 44.64 17.15
N GLU A 557 25.94 44.79 18.47
CA GLU A 557 24.65 44.59 19.15
C GLU A 557 23.55 45.54 18.63
N ALA A 558 23.93 46.74 18.17
CA ALA A 558 22.99 47.67 17.55
C ALA A 558 22.48 47.17 16.19
N GLU A 559 23.34 46.54 15.37
CA GLU A 559 22.92 45.88 14.13
C GLU A 559 22.06 44.65 14.40
N LYS A 560 22.41 43.82 15.38
CA LYS A 560 21.59 42.67 15.76
C LYS A 560 20.19 43.09 16.21
N LYS A 561 20.08 44.13 17.04
CA LYS A 561 18.79 44.71 17.45
C LYS A 561 17.98 45.22 16.26
N ARG A 562 18.62 45.83 15.26
CA ARG A 562 17.94 46.26 14.02
C ARG A 562 17.39 45.07 13.22
N CYS A 563 18.14 43.97 13.12
CA CYS A 563 17.70 42.76 12.39
C CYS A 563 16.42 42.12 12.94
N VAL A 564 16.12 42.33 14.23
CA VAL A 564 14.98 41.69 14.91
C VAL A 564 13.89 42.67 15.35
N LYS A 565 14.07 43.97 15.13
CA LYS A 565 13.20 45.04 15.64
C LYS A 565 11.75 44.93 15.14
N ASP A 566 11.59 44.54 13.89
CA ASP A 566 10.31 44.51 13.20
C ASP A 566 9.74 43.08 13.09
N LEU A 567 10.23 42.14 13.92
CA LEU A 567 9.72 40.77 13.96
C LEU A 567 8.58 40.61 14.97
N PRO A 568 7.63 39.70 14.72
CA PRO A 568 6.74 39.17 15.75
C PRO A 568 7.53 38.68 16.97
N LYS A 569 7.05 38.93 18.19
CA LYS A 569 7.77 38.57 19.43
C LYS A 569 8.18 37.10 19.51
N ASP A 570 7.28 36.21 19.12
CA ASP A 570 7.57 34.77 19.12
C ASP A 570 8.62 34.40 18.07
N LEU A 571 8.57 35.07 16.91
CA LEU A 571 9.55 34.86 15.83
C LEU A 571 10.92 35.44 16.21
N GLN A 572 10.95 36.58 16.89
CA GLN A 572 12.17 37.19 17.43
C GLN A 572 12.88 36.25 18.41
N LYS A 573 12.16 35.69 19.40
CA LYS A 573 12.73 34.71 20.34
C LYS A 573 13.30 33.50 19.61
N LYS A 574 12.57 32.97 18.63
CA LYS A 574 12.99 31.82 17.83
C LYS A 574 14.24 32.10 16.99
N VAL A 575 14.28 33.25 16.30
CA VAL A 575 15.42 33.66 15.46
C VAL A 575 16.67 33.88 16.31
N LEU A 576 16.55 34.56 17.45
CA LEU A 576 17.67 34.79 18.36
C LEU A 576 18.21 33.47 18.96
N ALA A 577 17.32 32.54 19.30
CA ALA A 577 17.73 31.23 19.80
C ALA A 577 18.44 30.40 18.72
N LYS A 578 17.95 30.41 17.46
CA LYS A 578 18.62 29.76 16.32
C LYS A 578 19.99 30.36 16.01
N GLU A 579 20.11 31.68 16.10
CA GLU A 579 21.38 32.38 15.91
C GLU A 579 22.38 32.04 17.01
N SER A 580 21.94 32.02 18.27
CA SER A 580 22.77 31.63 19.41
C SER A 580 23.25 30.18 19.30
N VAL A 581 22.40 29.25 18.83
CA VAL A 581 22.83 27.87 18.50
C VAL A 581 23.88 27.88 17.38
N ARG A 582 23.69 28.66 16.31
CA ARG A 582 24.67 28.73 15.21
C ARG A 582 26.05 29.22 15.71
N VAL A 583 26.07 30.28 16.49
CA VAL A 583 27.29 30.84 17.09
C VAL A 583 27.97 29.81 18.02
N TYR A 584 27.19 29.05 18.78
CA TYR A 584 27.71 27.94 19.58
C TYR A 584 28.38 26.87 18.71
N LEU A 585 27.75 26.44 17.61
CA LEU A 585 28.36 25.46 16.68
C LEU A 585 29.62 26.00 16.01
N ASP A 586 29.62 27.26 15.56
CA ASP A 586 30.80 27.92 15.00
C ASP A 586 31.96 28.03 16.02
N CYS A 587 31.64 28.14 17.32
CA CYS A 587 32.62 28.12 18.41
C CYS A 587 33.13 26.70 18.69
N VAL A 588 32.22 25.71 18.80
CA VAL A 588 32.55 24.32 19.10
C VAL A 588 33.40 23.68 18.00
N SER A 589 33.11 23.99 16.74
CA SER A 589 33.91 23.52 15.59
C SER A 589 35.36 24.03 15.60
N LYS A 590 35.64 25.17 16.25
CA LYS A 590 36.99 25.74 16.40
C LYS A 590 37.68 25.35 17.71
N ALA A 591 36.92 24.87 18.70
CA ALA A 591 37.41 24.51 20.01
C ALA A 591 38.28 23.24 19.95
N LYS A 592 39.51 23.35 20.47
CA LYS A 592 40.54 22.31 20.48
C LYS A 592 40.52 21.45 21.74
N ASN A 593 39.80 21.86 22.78
CA ASN A 593 39.72 21.12 24.03
C ASN A 593 38.34 21.26 24.70
N GLU A 594 38.11 20.46 25.74
CA GLU A 594 36.84 20.42 26.45
C GLU A 594 36.57 21.71 27.26
N ALA A 595 37.62 22.41 27.70
CA ALA A 595 37.49 23.67 28.42
C ALA A 595 36.96 24.79 27.49
N GLU A 596 37.51 24.92 26.30
CA GLU A 596 37.05 25.84 25.25
C GLU A 596 35.60 25.55 24.83
N ARG A 597 35.20 24.27 24.78
CA ARG A 597 33.80 23.90 24.48
C ARG A 597 32.83 24.28 25.60
N LYS A 598 33.23 24.13 26.86
CA LYS A 598 32.45 24.61 28.02
C LYS A 598 32.35 26.14 28.02
N GLU A 599 33.35 26.83 27.47
CA GLU A 599 33.29 28.27 27.28
C GLU A 599 32.30 28.65 26.17
N CYS A 600 32.25 27.89 25.07
CA CYS A 600 31.23 28.06 24.02
C CYS A 600 29.79 27.90 24.56
N GLU A 601 29.53 27.03 25.53
CA GLU A 601 28.20 26.86 26.13
C GLU A 601 27.70 28.13 26.85
N LYS A 602 28.59 29.04 27.23
CA LYS A 602 28.22 30.34 27.82
C LYS A 602 27.61 31.29 26.78
N LEU A 603 27.79 31.02 25.48
CA LEU A 603 27.20 31.79 24.38
C LEU A 603 25.72 31.46 24.14
N LEU A 604 25.21 30.39 24.76
CA LEU A 604 23.83 29.93 24.60
C LEU A 604 22.88 30.66 25.56
N THR A 605 21.82 31.23 25.00
CA THR A 605 20.65 31.68 25.79
C THR A 605 19.88 30.48 26.36
N PRO A 606 19.06 30.64 27.41
CA PRO A 606 18.21 29.57 27.94
C PRO A 606 17.33 28.91 26.85
N GLU A 607 16.75 29.71 25.96
CA GLU A 607 15.95 29.23 24.83
C GLU A 607 16.81 28.48 23.80
N ALA A 608 18.04 28.93 23.54
CA ALA A 608 18.98 28.24 22.65
C ALA A 608 19.42 26.89 23.22
N LYS A 609 19.63 26.80 24.54
CA LYS A 609 19.92 25.52 25.22
C LYS A 609 18.77 24.54 25.04
N LYS A 610 17.52 25.00 25.20
CA LYS A 610 16.34 24.16 24.98
C LYS A 610 16.26 23.65 23.53
N LEU A 611 16.45 24.52 22.54
CA LEU A 611 16.50 24.12 21.13
C LEU A 611 17.63 23.15 20.81
N LEU A 612 18.80 23.34 21.44
CA LEU A 612 19.94 22.45 21.27
C LEU A 612 19.66 21.06 21.87
N GLU A 613 19.01 20.97 23.03
CA GLU A 613 18.60 19.70 23.62
C GLU A 613 17.53 18.99 22.78
N GLU A 614 16.51 19.72 22.28
CA GLU A 614 15.52 19.16 21.33
C GLU A 614 16.21 18.59 20.07
N ALA A 615 17.24 19.27 19.57
CA ALA A 615 18.03 18.80 18.43
C ALA A 615 18.88 17.56 18.77
N LYS A 616 19.45 17.47 19.98
CA LYS A 616 20.17 16.28 20.47
C LYS A 616 19.23 15.08 20.67
N GLU A 617 18.02 15.30 21.15
CA GLU A 617 16.99 14.25 21.28
C GLU A 617 16.55 13.75 19.91
N SER A 618 16.29 14.66 18.95
CA SER A 618 16.01 14.32 17.56
C SER A 618 17.15 13.49 16.93
N LEU A 619 18.41 13.84 17.20
CA LEU A 619 19.57 13.06 16.78
C LEU A 619 19.64 11.68 17.41
N LYS A 620 19.29 11.56 18.70
CA LYS A 620 19.24 10.27 19.41
C LYS A 620 18.19 9.37 18.77
N ALA A 621 16.97 9.88 18.56
CA ALA A 621 15.90 9.15 17.89
C ALA A 621 16.30 8.69 16.47
N TYR A 622 17.00 9.54 15.72
CA TYR A 622 17.56 9.18 14.42
C TYR A 622 18.58 8.03 14.51
N LYS A 623 19.53 8.09 15.45
CA LYS A 623 20.56 7.06 15.65
C LYS A 623 19.95 5.72 16.09
N ASP A 624 18.94 5.75 16.96
CA ASP A 624 18.21 4.58 17.42
C ASP A 624 17.43 3.94 16.26
N CYS A 625 16.72 4.74 15.46
CA CYS A 625 16.07 4.28 14.23
C CYS A 625 17.06 3.64 13.24
N LEU A 626 18.20 4.30 12.99
CA LEU A 626 19.25 3.75 12.11
C LEU A 626 19.85 2.44 12.61
N SER A 627 19.86 2.20 13.93
CA SER A 627 20.37 0.94 14.50
C SER A 627 19.45 -0.25 14.21
N GLN A 628 18.17 0.02 13.97
CA GLN A 628 17.13 -0.97 13.69
C GLN A 628 16.86 -1.15 12.19
N ALA A 629 17.23 -0.15 11.37
CA ALA A 629 17.01 -0.16 9.92
C ALA A 629 17.80 -1.28 9.20
N ARG A 630 17.09 -2.11 8.43
CA ARG A 630 17.61 -3.27 7.68
C ARG A 630 17.87 -2.98 6.21
N ASN A 631 17.28 -1.92 5.66
CA ASN A 631 17.41 -1.54 4.25
C ASN A 631 17.54 -0.01 4.06
N GLU A 632 17.90 0.41 2.86
CA GLU A 632 18.13 1.83 2.51
C GLU A 632 16.85 2.68 2.60
N THR A 633 15.69 2.07 2.37
CA THR A 633 14.38 2.74 2.47
C THR A 633 14.05 3.10 3.93
N GLU A 634 14.31 2.19 4.87
CA GLU A 634 14.17 2.42 6.31
C GLU A 634 15.16 3.48 6.81
N ARG A 635 16.39 3.47 6.31
CA ARG A 635 17.38 4.51 6.63
C ARG A 635 16.92 5.90 6.19
N ARG A 636 16.35 6.02 4.97
CA ARG A 636 15.75 7.26 4.48
C ARG A 636 14.51 7.68 5.27
N ALA A 637 13.76 6.74 5.82
CA ALA A 637 12.64 7.05 6.71
C ALA A 637 13.14 7.65 8.05
N CYS A 638 14.25 7.14 8.59
CA CYS A 638 14.86 7.70 9.80
C CYS A 638 15.27 9.17 9.63
N GLU A 639 15.73 9.60 8.45
CA GLU A 639 16.10 11.01 8.19
C GLU A 639 14.95 12.01 8.39
N LYS A 640 13.70 11.54 8.36
CA LYS A 640 12.51 12.38 8.63
C LYS A 640 12.35 12.72 10.12
N LEU A 641 13.02 11.98 11.01
CA LEU A 641 13.04 12.27 12.45
C LEU A 641 13.94 13.45 12.80
N LEU A 642 14.83 13.87 11.88
CA LEU A 642 15.78 14.94 12.10
C LEU A 642 15.14 16.32 11.90
N THR A 643 15.17 17.15 12.94
CA THR A 643 14.93 18.59 12.81
C THR A 643 16.03 19.25 11.98
N PRO A 644 15.79 20.43 11.36
CA PRO A 644 16.82 21.16 10.64
C PRO A 644 18.09 21.42 11.47
N GLU A 645 17.91 21.71 12.76
CA GLU A 645 18.98 21.93 13.73
C GLU A 645 19.74 20.62 14.03
N ALA A 646 19.02 19.50 14.18
CA ALA A 646 19.60 18.17 14.33
C ALA A 646 20.42 17.74 13.10
N LYS A 647 19.97 18.09 11.89
CA LYS A 647 20.73 17.82 10.65
C LYS A 647 22.06 18.57 10.63
N LYS A 648 22.08 19.84 11.03
CA LYS A 648 23.33 20.62 11.11
C LYS A 648 24.30 20.02 12.12
N LEU A 649 23.81 19.68 13.32
CA LEU A 649 24.60 18.98 14.34
C LEU A 649 25.16 17.63 13.83
N LEU A 650 24.39 16.90 13.03
CA LEU A 650 24.83 15.65 12.43
C LEU A 650 25.96 15.86 11.42
N GLU A 651 25.84 16.85 10.54
CA GLU A 651 26.87 17.16 9.55
C GLU A 651 28.16 17.63 10.21
N GLU A 652 28.09 18.51 11.21
CA GLU A 652 29.27 18.93 11.99
C GLU A 652 29.92 17.74 12.70
N ALA A 653 29.12 16.83 13.27
CA ALA A 653 29.64 15.63 13.89
C ALA A 653 30.33 14.70 12.87
N LYS A 654 29.85 14.63 11.61
CA LYS A 654 30.51 13.89 10.53
C LYS A 654 31.82 14.56 10.09
N GLU A 655 31.85 15.89 9.99
CA GLU A 655 33.06 16.65 9.66
C GLU A 655 34.13 16.50 10.74
N SER A 656 33.76 16.62 12.01
CA SER A 656 34.65 16.37 13.16
C SER A 656 35.18 14.93 13.17
N LEU A 657 34.34 13.95 12.85
CA LEU A 657 34.74 12.55 12.73
C LEU A 657 35.69 12.32 11.54
N LYS A 658 35.47 13.01 10.41
CA LYS A 658 36.37 12.97 9.26
C LYS A 658 37.74 13.56 9.61
N ALA A 659 37.78 14.74 10.23
CA ALA A 659 39.02 15.36 10.69
C ALA A 659 39.79 14.47 11.68
N TYR A 660 39.07 13.77 12.58
CA TYR A 660 39.66 12.77 13.47
C TYR A 660 40.29 11.59 12.70
N LYS A 661 39.58 11.00 11.73
CA LYS A 661 40.10 9.89 10.90
C LYS A 661 41.31 10.31 10.08
N ASP A 662 41.27 11.52 9.51
CA ASP A 662 42.39 12.09 8.75
C ASP A 662 43.62 12.29 9.65
N CYS A 663 43.44 12.85 10.85
CA CYS A 663 44.51 12.98 11.86
C CYS A 663 45.07 11.61 12.28
N LEU A 664 44.21 10.63 12.55
CA LEU A 664 44.63 9.27 12.94
C LEU A 664 45.46 8.57 11.87
N SER A 665 45.16 8.81 10.59
CA SER A 665 45.91 8.24 9.47
C SER A 665 47.35 8.74 9.41
N GLN A 666 47.63 9.90 10.00
CA GLN A 666 48.94 10.55 10.03
C GLN A 666 49.69 10.32 11.35
N ALA A 667 48.99 9.86 12.40
CA ALA A 667 49.56 9.67 13.73
C ALA A 667 50.48 8.43 13.79
N ARG A 668 51.74 8.65 14.16
CA ARG A 668 52.82 7.65 14.26
C ARG A 668 52.96 7.04 15.65
N ASN A 669 52.41 7.68 16.69
CA ASN A 669 52.50 7.22 18.08
C ASN A 669 51.19 7.44 18.85
N GLU A 670 51.09 6.84 20.04
CA GLU A 670 49.88 6.91 20.87
C GLU A 670 49.62 8.33 21.42
N THR A 671 50.67 9.16 21.56
CA THR A 671 50.55 10.56 21.98
C THR A 671 49.87 11.41 20.91
N GLU A 672 50.25 11.24 19.65
CA GLU A 672 49.62 11.87 18.48
C GLU A 672 48.18 11.38 18.29
N ARG A 673 47.91 10.08 18.50
CA ARG A 673 46.54 9.54 18.48
C ARG A 673 45.66 10.16 19.56
N ARG A 674 46.18 10.34 20.78
CA ARG A 674 45.48 11.05 21.87
C ARG A 674 45.28 12.53 21.56
N ALA A 675 46.17 13.15 20.79
CA ALA A 675 45.95 14.51 20.29
C ALA A 675 44.81 14.56 19.26
N CYS A 676 44.69 13.55 18.39
CA CYS A 676 43.57 13.45 17.44
C CYS A 676 42.21 13.32 18.14
N GLU A 677 42.11 12.60 19.25
CA GLU A 677 40.85 12.46 20.03
C GLU A 677 40.28 13.81 20.52
N LYS A 678 41.10 14.87 20.55
CA LYS A 678 40.67 16.24 20.88
C LYS A 678 39.86 16.90 19.74
N LEU A 679 40.02 16.43 18.50
CA LEU A 679 39.26 16.90 17.33
C LEU A 679 37.79 16.46 17.34
N LEU A 680 37.46 15.39 18.10
CA LEU A 680 36.10 14.85 18.15
C LEU A 680 35.19 15.69 19.03
N THR A 681 34.09 16.22 18.48
CA THR A 681 32.96 16.79 19.25
C THR A 681 32.27 15.70 20.09
N PRO A 682 31.53 16.04 21.16
CA PRO A 682 30.79 15.04 21.95
C PRO A 682 29.85 14.19 21.09
N GLU A 683 29.18 14.81 20.10
CA GLU A 683 28.30 14.16 19.14
C GLU A 683 29.07 13.25 18.17
N ALA A 684 30.27 13.67 17.72
CA ALA A 684 31.17 12.86 16.89
C ALA A 684 31.72 11.66 17.65
N ARG A 685 32.03 11.79 18.94
CA ARG A 685 32.42 10.66 19.81
C ARG A 685 31.31 9.61 19.87
N LYS A 686 30.06 10.04 20.04
CA LYS A 686 28.89 9.15 20.02
C LYS A 686 28.70 8.46 18.66
N LEU A 687 28.99 9.15 17.54
CA LEU A 687 28.97 8.55 16.20
C LEU A 687 30.08 7.50 16.04
N LEU A 688 31.30 7.82 16.47
CA LEU A 688 32.44 6.91 16.44
C LEU A 688 32.17 5.64 17.26
N GLU A 689 31.61 5.79 18.45
CA GLU A 689 31.22 4.65 19.29
C GLU A 689 30.18 3.75 18.60
N GLN A 690 29.23 4.34 17.86
CA GLN A 690 28.24 3.59 17.09
C GLN A 690 28.88 2.86 15.89
N GLU A 691 29.83 3.47 15.19
CA GLU A 691 30.61 2.81 14.13
C GLU A 691 31.42 1.63 14.68
N VAL A 692 32.07 1.81 15.82
CA VAL A 692 32.80 0.75 16.53
C VAL A 692 31.87 -0.40 16.90
N LYS A 693 30.71 -0.12 17.50
CA LYS A 693 29.71 -1.15 17.84
C LYS A 693 29.21 -1.92 16.61
N LYS A 694 28.98 -1.23 15.49
CA LYS A 694 28.57 -1.88 14.22
C LYS A 694 29.68 -2.77 13.66
N SER A 695 30.92 -2.31 13.67
CA SER A 695 32.07 -3.08 13.21
C SER A 695 32.32 -4.32 14.08
N VAL A 696 32.23 -4.19 15.41
CA VAL A 696 32.30 -5.33 16.34
C VAL A 696 31.15 -6.30 16.12
N LYS A 697 29.91 -5.82 15.92
CA LYS A 697 28.77 -6.69 15.64
C LYS A 697 28.95 -7.47 14.34
N ALA A 698 29.40 -6.82 13.26
CA ALA A 698 29.68 -7.48 11.99
C ALA A 698 30.78 -8.54 12.12
N TYR A 699 31.83 -8.26 12.90
CA TYR A 699 32.86 -9.23 13.25
C TYR A 699 32.29 -10.43 14.01
N LEU A 700 31.49 -10.20 15.07
CA LEU A 700 30.89 -11.29 15.85
C LEU A 700 29.91 -12.14 15.01
N ASP A 701 29.10 -11.50 14.17
CA ASP A 701 28.17 -12.20 13.26
C ASP A 701 28.96 -13.06 12.25
N CYS A 702 30.09 -12.57 11.73
CA CYS A 702 30.98 -13.32 10.85
C CYS A 702 31.65 -14.50 11.58
N VAL A 703 32.25 -14.26 12.75
CA VAL A 703 32.92 -15.28 13.56
C VAL A 703 31.96 -16.40 13.98
N SER A 704 30.70 -16.07 14.28
CA SER A 704 29.67 -17.07 14.62
C SER A 704 29.34 -18.04 13.49
N ARG A 705 29.63 -17.66 12.25
CA ARG A 705 29.38 -18.47 11.04
C ARG A 705 30.64 -19.15 10.49
N ALA A 706 31.81 -18.73 10.95
CA ALA A 706 33.09 -19.28 10.53
C ALA A 706 33.27 -20.71 11.06
N ARG A 707 33.61 -21.63 10.15
CA ARG A 707 33.79 -23.07 10.41
C ARG A 707 35.24 -23.45 10.70
N ASN A 708 36.18 -22.56 10.39
CA ASN A 708 37.61 -22.80 10.57
C ASN A 708 38.35 -21.50 10.93
N GLU A 709 39.61 -21.64 11.34
CA GLU A 709 40.43 -20.51 11.79
C GLU A 709 40.79 -19.53 10.67
N LYS A 710 40.88 -20.01 9.41
CA LYS A 710 41.12 -19.14 8.25
C LYS A 710 39.94 -18.21 8.01
N GLU A 711 38.70 -18.71 8.10
CA GLU A 711 37.49 -17.90 7.99
C GLU A 711 37.37 -16.89 9.13
N LYS A 712 37.78 -17.25 10.36
CA LYS A 712 37.84 -16.30 11.48
C LYS A 712 38.87 -15.18 11.25
N GLN A 713 40.03 -15.51 10.70
CA GLN A 713 41.04 -14.52 10.32
C GLN A 713 40.53 -13.58 9.21
N GLU A 714 39.70 -14.07 8.28
CA GLU A 714 39.04 -13.22 7.30
C GLU A 714 38.01 -12.28 7.94
N CYS A 715 37.30 -12.72 8.98
CA CYS A 715 36.38 -11.86 9.72
C CYS A 715 37.09 -10.66 10.37
N GLU A 716 38.36 -10.78 10.77
CA GLU A 716 39.12 -9.65 11.35
C GLU A 716 39.25 -8.44 10.39
N LYS A 717 39.13 -8.68 9.07
CA LYS A 717 39.10 -7.60 8.06
C LYS A 717 37.86 -6.70 8.18
N LEU A 718 36.80 -7.16 8.87
CA LEU A 718 35.59 -6.39 9.14
C LEU A 718 35.74 -5.41 10.33
N LEU A 719 36.81 -5.55 11.13
CA LEU A 719 37.09 -4.67 12.25
C LEU A 719 37.80 -3.40 11.79
N THR A 720 37.22 -2.23 12.11
CA THR A 720 37.92 -0.96 11.96
C THR A 720 39.11 -0.86 12.94
N PRO A 721 40.14 -0.05 12.66
CA PRO A 721 41.26 0.15 13.58
C PRO A 721 40.82 0.53 15.00
N GLU A 722 39.77 1.34 15.13
CA GLU A 722 39.21 1.75 16.42
C GLU A 722 38.45 0.60 17.10
N ALA A 723 37.75 -0.24 16.34
CA ALA A 723 37.10 -1.43 16.87
C ALA A 723 38.11 -2.48 17.37
N ARG A 724 39.25 -2.63 16.67
CA ARG A 724 40.37 -3.47 17.14
C ARG A 724 40.94 -2.95 18.46
N LYS A 725 41.22 -1.64 18.55
CA LYS A 725 41.71 -0.99 19.78
C LYS A 725 40.71 -1.12 20.93
N PHE A 726 39.41 -1.04 20.64
CA PHE A 726 38.35 -1.27 21.62
C PHE A 726 38.34 -2.71 22.14
N LEU A 727 38.41 -3.70 21.25
CA LEU A 727 38.47 -5.12 21.63
C LEU A 727 39.76 -5.46 22.40
N GLU A 728 40.88 -4.85 22.04
CA GLU A 728 42.16 -5.04 22.75
C GLU A 728 42.10 -4.48 24.17
N LYS A 729 41.53 -3.29 24.37
CA LYS A 729 41.27 -2.74 25.72
C LYS A 729 40.34 -3.63 26.54
N GLN A 730 39.28 -4.16 25.92
CA GLN A 730 38.36 -5.10 26.57
C GLN A 730 39.07 -6.40 26.96
N ARG A 731 39.95 -6.92 26.10
CA ARG A 731 40.78 -8.10 26.40
C ARG A 731 41.69 -7.82 27.59
N GLN A 732 42.42 -6.71 27.59
CA GLN A 732 43.30 -6.31 28.70
C GLN A 732 42.53 -6.15 30.03
N GLN A 733 41.32 -5.58 30.00
CA GLN A 733 40.46 -5.48 31.18
C GLN A 733 40.01 -6.85 31.68
N LYS A 734 39.62 -7.76 30.78
CA LYS A 734 39.27 -9.14 31.14
C LYS A 734 40.47 -9.92 31.67
N ASP A 735 41.64 -9.81 31.04
CA ASP A 735 42.87 -10.44 31.49
C ASP A 735 43.25 -9.96 32.89
N LYS A 736 43.06 -8.67 33.17
CA LYS A 736 43.23 -8.11 34.52
C LYS A 736 42.21 -8.70 35.50
N ALA A 737 40.92 -8.74 35.14
CA ALA A 737 39.88 -9.33 35.98
C ALA A 737 40.09 -10.82 36.25
N ILE A 738 40.57 -11.58 35.25
CA ILE A 738 40.93 -12.99 35.37
C ILE A 738 42.13 -13.14 36.31
N LYS A 739 43.19 -12.34 36.14
CA LYS A 739 44.35 -12.35 37.05
C LYS A 739 43.97 -12.00 38.48
N ASP A 740 43.08 -11.04 38.66
CA ASP A 740 42.58 -10.63 39.98
C ASP A 740 41.69 -11.74 40.59
N CYS A 741 40.89 -12.43 39.78
CA CYS A 741 40.08 -13.58 40.23
C CYS A 741 40.96 -14.78 40.61
N LEU A 742 41.93 -15.16 39.77
CA LEU A 742 42.87 -16.26 40.03
C LEU A 742 43.81 -16.00 41.23
N LYS A 743 44.03 -14.73 41.58
CA LYS A 743 44.77 -14.35 42.80
C LYS A 743 43.95 -14.57 44.08
N ASN A 744 42.63 -14.53 43.98
CA ASN A 744 41.69 -14.59 45.10
C ASN A 744 40.96 -15.94 45.20
N ALA A 745 41.21 -16.87 44.28
CA ALA A 745 40.61 -18.21 44.27
C ALA A 745 41.41 -19.19 45.15
N ASP A 746 40.71 -20.14 45.79
CA ASP A 746 41.32 -21.26 46.51
C ASP A 746 42.24 -22.06 45.56
N PRO A 747 43.40 -22.58 46.02
CA PRO A 747 44.32 -23.35 45.17
C PRO A 747 43.69 -24.55 44.44
N ASN A 748 42.62 -25.13 44.98
CA ASN A 748 41.90 -26.23 44.32
C ASN A 748 40.83 -25.76 43.31
N ASP A 749 40.37 -24.51 43.42
CA ASP A 749 39.36 -23.90 42.52
C ASP A 749 39.99 -23.10 41.37
N ARG A 750 41.29 -22.79 41.47
CA ARG A 750 42.09 -22.03 40.52
C ARG A 750 42.51 -22.85 39.30
#